data_AF-Q98QC7-F1
#
_entry.id   AF-Q98QC7-F1
#
_cell.length_a   1.000
_cell.length_b   1.000
_cell.length_c   1.000
_cell.angle_alpha   90.00
_cell.angle_beta   90.00
_cell.angle_gamma   90.00
#
_symmetry.space_group_name_H-M   'P 1'
#
loop_
_entity.id
_entity.type
_entity.pdbx_description
1 polymer ?
#
loop_
_entity_poly.entity_id
_entity_poly.type
_entity_poly.pdbx_seq_one_letter_code
_entity_poly.pdbx_strand_id
1 'polypeptide(L)'
;MIIIFFMALSSFSKLDYCDYLLDDIKEAFDLLEDKNFLIFAKNLKNDLSEEEIFFQMSFDQEKFKKVISKKLNFSNQKRKWLEKLKYKIAYHNIHQKRSNLEKFFVPIDIYLKVENSWPQIFLSRTIEVEAENFELKNLRYPLKISEQNRKKIIEKFNFFSNELKKIELAKLIKIKKEKILQYQEYDIEELGSFELSSIFSFSKNQKIKSIQKQINQNETNFFKINFLVNKAFFSKNNPFEINLKINYSLGFFELKKSSYAISHGKSVFIKINLDKNNFDKYFKQQYFKEMLDFKIVKNNLYNINFEKSSLKDFALRVFDENILITKVNYIKVDPKNALFEVDFKYKNEKHKIFKKIGLGFYSYIFEKDFQDSSYKAYNFIAENVQQEELDGVYAEMFRGFESKILSGGFNIMRSFYSKNTKAKWLHVGEDYLAPEYSAIVAPFDGKIIAMYESKMIDEGFGLGTLIMMKIDYDKLKLSPKEFQEYFQIKKGTKGYFYLGLIHLDRDTSFNIEDLKLEHKIFYEPRLENTIAYKIKPTKAKQVFKSQIIGYLGSTQSNGGWIPHVHVCLYSNVKKIFDENGFWQKTNFSHSQRFKNYWNKTSGFNISSVNVDGVRLASFESQKNQIYVSPINYYELNIGYVDPNALFKIRGKSSYWFDVALKWKKE
;
A
#
# COMPACT_ATOMS: atom_id res chain seq x y z
N MET A 1 -4.39 -25.31 21.21
CA MET A 1 -3.50 -26.26 20.52
C MET A 1 -3.73 -26.09 19.01
N ILE A 2 -2.71 -26.09 18.14
CA ILE A 2 -2.91 -25.86 16.68
C ILE A 2 -3.05 -27.22 16.02
N ILE A 3 -4.26 -27.59 15.62
CA ILE A 3 -4.49 -28.83 14.86
C ILE A 3 -4.28 -28.48 13.38
N ILE A 4 -3.14 -28.90 12.82
CA ILE A 4 -2.88 -28.79 11.39
C ILE A 4 -3.48 -30.03 10.74
N PHE A 5 -4.54 -29.84 9.93
CA PHE A 5 -5.10 -30.92 9.14
C PHE A 5 -4.28 -31.05 7.85
N PHE A 6 -3.37 -32.02 7.83
CA PHE A 6 -2.49 -32.26 6.68
C PHE A 6 -3.24 -33.02 5.58
N MET A 7 -3.62 -32.34 4.49
CA MET A 7 -4.14 -33.00 3.28
C MET A 7 -3.06 -33.39 2.25
N ALA A 8 -1.77 -33.27 2.58
CA ALA A 8 -0.69 -33.89 1.82
C ALA A 8 0.54 -34.17 2.71
N LEU A 9 0.80 -35.45 2.97
CA LEU A 9 2.06 -35.94 3.51
C LEU A 9 3.09 -36.00 2.37
N SER A 10 3.93 -34.97 2.23
CA SER A 10 5.35 -35.07 1.81
C SER A 10 5.93 -33.66 1.61
N SER A 11 6.86 -33.29 2.49
CA SER A 11 7.76 -32.12 2.43
C SER A 11 7.14 -30.74 2.14
N PHE A 12 6.87 -29.99 3.21
CA PHE A 12 7.01 -28.53 3.13
C PHE A 12 8.38 -28.23 2.53
N SER A 13 8.41 -27.53 1.40
CA SER A 13 9.68 -27.04 0.88
C SER A 13 10.22 -25.98 1.86
N LYS A 14 11.54 -25.77 1.88
CA LYS A 14 12.12 -24.67 2.67
C LYS A 14 11.46 -23.33 2.33
N LEU A 15 11.05 -23.13 1.07
CA LEU A 15 10.42 -21.90 0.56
C LEU A 15 9.09 -21.58 1.25
N ASP A 16 8.27 -22.60 1.49
CA ASP A 16 6.91 -22.49 2.05
C ASP A 16 6.94 -22.00 3.48
N TYR A 17 7.92 -22.52 4.22
CA TYR A 17 8.14 -22.13 5.59
C TYR A 17 8.58 -20.67 5.70
N CYS A 18 9.35 -20.18 4.72
CA CYS A 18 9.90 -18.82 4.71
C CYS A 18 8.83 -17.73 4.54
N ASP A 19 7.91 -17.90 3.59
CA ASP A 19 6.87 -16.90 3.31
C ASP A 19 5.92 -16.79 4.50
N TYR A 20 5.45 -17.92 5.02
CA TYR A 20 4.57 -17.94 6.19
C TYR A 20 5.24 -17.41 7.44
N LEU A 21 6.53 -17.69 7.61
CA LEU A 21 7.29 -17.17 8.73
C LEU A 21 7.26 -15.64 8.73
N LEU A 22 7.50 -15.01 7.58
CA LEU A 22 7.50 -13.55 7.51
C LEU A 22 6.11 -12.94 7.72
N ASP A 23 5.05 -13.59 7.23
CA ASP A 23 3.67 -13.17 7.50
C ASP A 23 3.30 -13.32 8.99
N ASP A 24 3.62 -14.46 9.60
CA ASP A 24 3.41 -14.71 11.04
C ASP A 24 4.19 -13.69 11.89
N ILE A 25 5.44 -13.37 11.51
CA ILE A 25 6.26 -12.33 12.17
C ILE A 25 5.58 -10.96 12.07
N LYS A 26 5.13 -10.58 10.87
CA LYS A 26 4.46 -9.29 10.65
C LYS A 26 3.18 -9.19 11.46
N GLU A 27 2.33 -10.22 11.42
CA GLU A 27 1.08 -10.24 12.18
C GLU A 27 1.34 -10.17 13.68
N ALA A 28 2.29 -10.95 14.19
CA ALA A 28 2.69 -10.93 15.59
C ALA A 28 3.19 -9.55 16.01
N PHE A 29 4.01 -8.89 15.18
CA PHE A 29 4.50 -7.54 15.40
C PHE A 29 3.37 -6.51 15.41
N ASP A 30 2.42 -6.61 14.49
CA ASP A 30 1.28 -5.67 14.38
C ASP A 30 0.32 -5.74 15.58
N LEU A 31 0.37 -6.84 16.34
CA LEU A 31 -0.35 -7.06 17.59
C LEU A 31 0.44 -6.69 18.86
N LEU A 32 1.68 -6.19 18.74
CA LEU A 32 2.44 -5.70 19.89
C LEU A 32 1.93 -4.32 20.34
N GLU A 33 1.91 -4.10 21.66
CA GLU A 33 1.63 -2.79 22.26
C GLU A 33 2.87 -1.89 22.24
N ASP A 34 4.03 -2.45 22.60
CA ASP A 34 5.33 -1.78 22.51
C ASP A 34 6.03 -2.19 21.22
N LYS A 35 6.34 -1.18 20.40
CA LYS A 35 7.05 -1.31 19.12
C LYS A 35 8.39 -0.57 19.12
N ASN A 36 8.96 -0.27 20.28
CA ASN A 36 10.26 0.36 20.38
C ASN A 36 11.39 -0.67 20.28
N PHE A 37 12.00 -0.77 19.10
CA PHE A 37 13.10 -1.70 18.80
C PHE A 37 14.32 -0.98 18.23
N LEU A 38 14.48 0.30 18.53
CA LEU A 38 15.63 1.07 18.05
C LEU A 38 16.64 1.27 19.17
N ILE A 39 17.91 1.10 18.82
CA ILE A 39 19.05 1.46 19.65
C ILE A 39 19.64 2.72 19.06
N PHE A 40 19.82 3.72 19.91
CA PHE A 40 20.49 4.96 19.57
C PHE A 40 21.87 4.98 20.23
N ALA A 41 22.92 5.22 19.44
CA ALA A 41 24.31 5.13 19.88
C ALA A 41 24.71 6.19 20.93
N LYS A 42 23.88 7.23 21.14
CA LYS A 42 24.04 8.26 22.19
C LYS A 42 22.67 8.69 22.74
N ASN A 43 22.67 9.29 23.93
CA ASN A 43 21.52 10.02 24.48
C ASN A 43 21.10 11.12 23.49
N LEU A 44 20.12 10.84 22.63
CA LEU A 44 19.53 11.74 21.63
C LEU A 44 18.71 12.87 22.30
N LYS A 45 19.35 13.67 23.15
CA LYS A 45 18.71 14.84 23.76
C LYS A 45 18.94 16.14 22.99
N ASN A 46 19.75 16.14 21.93
CA ASN A 46 20.09 17.35 21.18
C ASN A 46 19.92 17.20 19.67
N ASP A 47 19.59 18.33 19.04
CA ASP A 47 19.56 18.65 17.62
C ASP A 47 20.67 17.99 16.77
N LEU A 48 20.43 16.78 16.27
CA LEU A 48 21.36 16.13 15.33
C LEU A 48 21.00 16.45 13.87
N SER A 49 22.01 16.49 13.02
CA SER A 49 21.83 16.44 11.56
C SER A 49 21.37 15.04 11.11
N GLU A 50 20.72 14.94 9.96
CA GLU A 50 20.18 13.66 9.46
C GLU A 50 21.26 12.60 9.25
N GLU A 51 22.45 12.98 8.78
CA GLU A 51 23.61 12.08 8.63
C GLU A 51 23.97 11.46 9.98
N GLU A 52 24.03 12.26 11.05
CA GLU A 52 24.35 11.79 12.39
C GLU A 52 23.27 10.84 12.94
N ILE A 53 21.98 11.07 12.66
CA ILE A 53 20.90 10.17 13.10
C ILE A 53 20.94 8.85 12.35
N PHE A 54 21.18 8.88 11.03
CA PHE A 54 21.27 7.65 10.22
C PHE A 54 22.44 6.76 10.64
N PHE A 55 23.58 7.35 10.99
CA PHE A 55 24.73 6.61 11.52
C PHE A 55 24.56 6.17 12.98
N GLN A 56 23.68 6.82 13.76
CA GLN A 56 23.51 6.53 15.19
C GLN A 56 22.26 5.70 15.52
N MET A 57 21.37 5.43 14.56
CA MET A 57 20.18 4.61 14.74
C MET A 57 20.40 3.20 14.19
N SER A 58 20.21 2.19 15.04
CA SER A 58 20.27 0.78 14.67
C SER A 58 19.04 0.03 15.15
N PHE A 59 18.70 -1.08 14.50
CA PHE A 59 17.60 -1.93 14.89
C PHE A 59 18.07 -2.99 15.88
N ASP A 60 17.40 -3.10 17.03
CA ASP A 60 17.66 -4.11 18.06
C ASP A 60 17.14 -5.48 17.61
N GLN A 61 17.92 -6.14 16.76
CA GLN A 61 17.59 -7.43 16.17
C GLN A 61 17.39 -8.49 17.26
N GLU A 62 18.19 -8.47 18.33
CA GLU A 62 18.14 -9.47 19.38
C GLU A 62 16.90 -9.32 20.26
N LYS A 63 16.56 -8.09 20.68
CA LYS A 63 15.29 -7.82 21.38
C LYS A 63 14.11 -8.21 20.50
N PHE A 64 14.15 -7.85 19.21
CA PHE A 64 13.10 -8.20 18.26
C PHE A 64 12.91 -9.72 18.15
N LYS A 65 13.98 -10.48 17.84
CA LYS A 65 13.94 -11.94 17.74
C LYS A 65 13.40 -12.58 19.02
N LYS A 66 13.82 -12.10 20.20
CA LYS A 66 13.34 -12.60 21.50
C LYS A 66 11.83 -12.38 21.69
N VAL A 67 11.33 -11.18 21.42
CA VAL A 67 9.90 -10.84 21.57
C VAL A 67 9.05 -11.65 20.60
N ILE A 68 9.46 -11.72 19.34
CA ILE A 68 8.74 -12.45 18.29
C ILE A 68 8.73 -13.96 18.54
N SER A 69 9.87 -14.54 18.92
CA SER A 69 9.98 -15.96 19.28
C SER A 69 9.04 -16.34 20.43
N LYS A 70 8.92 -15.48 21.44
CA LYS A 70 7.97 -15.65 22.55
C LYS A 70 6.52 -15.54 22.06
N LYS A 71 6.20 -14.52 21.26
CA LYS A 71 4.83 -14.26 20.78
C LYS A 71 4.31 -15.38 19.88
N LEU A 72 5.16 -15.95 19.04
CA LEU A 72 4.82 -17.04 18.12
C LEU A 72 5.04 -18.44 18.69
N ASN A 73 5.55 -18.55 19.93
CA ASN A 73 5.86 -19.81 20.60
C ASN A 73 6.73 -20.76 19.74
N PHE A 74 7.84 -20.26 19.22
CA PHE A 74 8.72 -21.02 18.34
C PHE A 74 9.47 -22.13 19.09
N SER A 75 9.42 -23.35 18.53
CA SER A 75 10.30 -24.45 18.92
C SER A 75 11.76 -24.14 18.57
N ASN A 76 12.71 -24.89 19.16
CA ASN A 76 14.15 -24.70 18.93
C ASN A 76 14.54 -24.75 17.43
N GLN A 77 13.88 -25.60 16.63
CA GLN A 77 14.13 -25.68 15.18
C GLN A 77 13.64 -24.42 14.44
N LYS A 78 12.51 -23.83 14.86
CA LYS A 78 11.99 -22.59 14.28
C LYS A 78 12.86 -21.38 14.58
N ARG A 79 13.53 -21.38 15.74
CA ARG A 79 14.49 -20.31 16.12
C ARG A 79 15.67 -20.21 15.16
N LYS A 80 16.15 -21.32 14.60
CA LYS A 80 17.23 -21.31 13.58
C LYS A 80 16.86 -20.50 12.33
N TRP A 81 15.57 -20.35 12.03
CA TRP A 81 15.13 -19.51 10.90
C TRP A 81 15.15 -18.03 11.21
N LEU A 82 14.92 -17.64 12.48
CA LEU A 82 15.08 -16.25 12.91
C LEU A 82 16.52 -15.76 12.72
N GLU A 83 17.50 -16.64 12.92
CA GLU A 83 18.92 -16.32 12.70
C GLU A 83 19.30 -16.09 11.24
N LYS A 84 18.46 -16.53 10.29
CA LYS A 84 18.67 -16.29 8.86
C LYS A 84 18.09 -14.98 8.38
N LEU A 85 17.26 -14.31 9.20
CA LEU A 85 16.64 -13.05 8.83
C LEU A 85 17.71 -11.97 8.70
N LYS A 86 17.56 -11.15 7.66
CA LYS A 86 18.33 -9.93 7.47
C LYS A 86 17.41 -8.73 7.62
N TYR A 87 18.00 -7.61 8.03
CA TYR A 87 17.28 -6.39 8.38
C TYR A 87 17.90 -5.21 7.66
N LYS A 88 17.06 -4.34 7.10
CA LYS A 88 17.47 -3.07 6.48
C LYS A 88 16.52 -1.97 6.92
N ILE A 89 17.05 -0.84 7.38
CA ILE A 89 16.24 0.35 7.66
C ILE A 89 15.96 1.05 6.34
N ALA A 90 14.69 1.29 6.02
CA ALA A 90 14.30 2.07 4.85
C ALA A 90 14.33 3.57 5.18
N TYR A 91 15.54 4.12 5.30
CA TYR A 91 15.79 5.49 5.76
C TYR A 91 15.03 6.56 4.97
N HIS A 92 14.90 6.39 3.66
CA HIS A 92 14.16 7.31 2.78
C HIS A 92 12.66 7.39 3.08
N ASN A 93 12.13 6.43 3.86
CA ASN A 93 10.71 6.31 4.17
C ASN A 93 10.41 6.50 5.66
N ILE A 94 11.35 7.04 6.44
CA ILE A 94 11.06 7.48 7.82
C ILE A 94 10.09 8.67 7.76
N HIS A 95 9.02 8.62 8.55
CA HIS A 95 8.01 9.66 8.55
C HIS A 95 7.31 9.80 9.90
N GLN A 96 6.76 10.98 10.17
CA GLN A 96 5.94 11.19 11.36
C GLN A 96 4.58 10.50 11.21
N LYS A 97 4.13 9.84 12.27
CA LYS A 97 2.79 9.26 12.33
C LYS A 97 1.74 10.36 12.38
N ARG A 98 0.89 10.47 11.36
CA ARG A 98 -0.13 11.53 11.25
C ARG A 98 -1.10 11.54 12.42
N SER A 99 -1.43 10.35 12.91
CA SER A 99 -2.35 10.16 14.04
C SER A 99 -1.70 10.40 15.41
N ASN A 100 -0.39 10.65 15.49
CA ASN A 100 0.32 10.82 16.75
C ASN A 100 1.56 11.73 16.59
N LEU A 101 1.44 12.95 17.10
CA LEU A 101 2.47 13.98 16.98
C LEU A 101 3.80 13.67 17.69
N GLU A 102 3.88 12.66 18.54
CA GLU A 102 5.09 12.29 19.29
C GLU A 102 5.84 11.13 18.64
N LYS A 103 5.22 10.45 17.66
CA LYS A 103 5.73 9.21 17.10
C LYS A 103 6.18 9.36 15.65
N PHE A 104 7.30 8.71 15.36
CA PHE A 104 7.79 8.48 14.02
C PHE A 104 7.73 6.99 13.71
N PHE A 105 7.42 6.68 12.46
CA PHE A 105 7.59 5.35 11.91
C PHE A 105 8.96 5.24 11.27
N VAL A 106 9.69 4.21 11.70
CA VAL A 106 10.97 3.79 11.12
C VAL A 106 10.72 2.44 10.46
N PRO A 107 10.58 2.38 9.13
CA PRO A 107 10.31 1.13 8.44
C PRO A 107 11.58 0.26 8.41
N ILE A 108 11.40 -1.01 8.77
CA ILE A 108 12.45 -2.04 8.75
C ILE A 108 12.02 -3.15 7.80
N ASP A 109 12.79 -3.34 6.74
CA ASP A 109 12.64 -4.47 5.84
C ASP A 109 13.29 -5.70 6.46
N ILE A 110 12.47 -6.70 6.74
CA ILE A 110 12.90 -8.02 7.16
C ILE A 110 12.88 -8.91 5.92
N TYR A 111 14.04 -9.42 5.53
CA TYR A 111 14.14 -10.23 4.33
C TYR A 111 14.90 -11.54 4.55
N LEU A 112 14.53 -12.51 3.72
CA LEU A 112 15.08 -13.85 3.74
C LEU A 112 15.40 -14.29 2.31
N LYS A 113 16.65 -14.66 2.08
CA LYS A 113 17.10 -15.17 0.79
C LYS A 113 16.54 -16.57 0.54
N VAL A 114 16.07 -16.82 -0.66
CA VAL A 114 15.69 -18.17 -1.09
C VAL A 114 16.96 -18.93 -1.48
N GLU A 115 17.36 -19.89 -0.63
CA GLU A 115 18.51 -20.77 -0.89
C GLU A 115 18.36 -21.50 -2.23
N ASN A 116 19.45 -21.57 -3.01
CA ASN A 116 19.55 -22.30 -4.29
C ASN A 116 18.52 -21.88 -5.37
N SER A 117 18.04 -20.64 -5.33
CA SER A 117 17.24 -20.07 -6.42
C SER A 117 18.12 -19.44 -7.50
N TRP A 118 17.83 -19.76 -8.76
CA TRP A 118 18.20 -18.95 -9.91
C TRP A 118 16.92 -18.44 -10.59
N PRO A 119 16.80 -17.13 -10.86
CA PRO A 119 17.65 -16.03 -10.39
C PRO A 119 17.64 -15.90 -8.86
N GLN A 120 18.59 -15.15 -8.28
CA GLN A 120 18.64 -14.96 -6.82
C GLN A 120 17.45 -14.12 -6.37
N ILE A 121 16.47 -14.78 -5.74
CA ILE A 121 15.29 -14.13 -5.19
C ILE A 121 15.31 -14.10 -3.66
N PHE A 122 14.58 -13.17 -3.08
CA PHE A 122 14.34 -13.08 -1.64
C PHE A 122 12.88 -12.72 -1.36
N LEU A 123 12.44 -13.04 -0.14
CA LEU A 123 11.17 -12.56 0.39
C LEU A 123 11.45 -11.38 1.32
N SER A 124 10.58 -10.38 1.32
CA SER A 124 10.69 -9.22 2.20
C SER A 124 9.33 -8.88 2.83
N ARG A 125 9.35 -8.43 4.09
CA ARG A 125 8.22 -7.77 4.76
C ARG A 125 8.73 -6.55 5.50
N THR A 126 8.07 -5.42 5.30
CA THR A 126 8.34 -4.21 6.07
C THR A 126 7.50 -4.19 7.35
N ILE A 127 8.16 -3.97 8.47
CA ILE A 127 7.52 -3.62 9.75
C ILE A 127 7.76 -2.15 10.07
N GLU A 128 6.80 -1.51 10.72
CA GLU A 128 6.91 -0.10 11.13
C GLU A 128 7.21 -0.02 12.62
N VAL A 129 8.48 0.21 12.94
CA VAL A 129 8.94 0.42 14.32
C VAL A 129 8.59 1.83 14.75
N GLU A 130 8.14 1.98 16.00
CA GLU A 130 7.78 3.29 16.54
C GLU A 130 8.95 3.87 17.32
N ALA A 131 9.22 5.14 17.08
CA ALA A 131 10.26 5.90 17.75
C ALA A 131 9.66 7.20 18.31
N GLU A 132 10.04 7.56 19.54
CA GLU A 132 9.47 8.69 20.28
C GLU A 132 10.53 9.76 20.53
N ASN A 133 10.09 11.01 20.68
CA ASN A 133 10.86 12.12 21.26
C ASN A 133 12.18 12.51 20.55
N PHE A 134 12.26 12.37 19.22
CA PHE A 134 13.33 12.98 18.43
C PHE A 134 12.75 13.92 17.38
N GLU A 135 13.46 15.00 17.08
CA GLU A 135 13.07 15.98 16.08
C GLU A 135 14.02 15.88 14.87
N LEU A 136 13.45 15.56 13.71
CA LEU A 136 14.19 15.60 12.45
C LEU A 136 14.01 17.00 11.84
N LYS A 137 15.02 17.86 11.97
CA LYS A 137 14.98 19.27 11.49
C LYS A 137 14.68 19.41 10.00
N ASN A 138 15.05 18.42 9.20
CA ASN A 138 14.94 18.47 7.73
C ASN A 138 13.94 17.46 7.15
N LEU A 139 13.18 16.75 8.00
CA LEU A 139 12.09 15.92 7.49
C LEU A 139 10.98 16.84 6.96
N ARG A 140 10.55 16.60 5.72
CA ARG A 140 9.38 17.31 5.19
C ARG A 140 8.11 16.77 5.82
N TYR A 141 7.62 17.49 6.83
CA TYR A 141 6.33 17.20 7.42
C TYR A 141 5.20 17.59 6.47
N PRO A 142 4.20 16.71 6.26
CA PRO A 142 2.98 17.10 5.55
C PRO A 142 2.18 18.15 6.33
N LEU A 143 2.40 18.24 7.65
CA LEU A 143 1.65 19.07 8.57
C LEU A 143 2.58 20.07 9.28
N LYS A 144 2.48 21.37 8.96
CA LYS A 144 3.18 22.43 9.71
C LYS A 144 2.33 22.86 10.91
N ILE A 145 2.81 22.61 12.12
CA ILE A 145 2.20 23.05 13.39
C ILE A 145 3.26 23.76 14.24
N SER A 146 2.87 24.84 14.92
CA SER A 146 3.77 25.49 15.88
C SER A 146 4.05 24.55 17.05
N GLU A 147 5.26 24.62 17.60
CA GLU A 147 5.64 23.82 18.77
C GLU A 147 4.71 24.05 19.96
N GLN A 148 4.26 25.30 20.16
CA GLN A 148 3.28 25.66 21.19
C GLN A 148 1.95 24.92 21.01
N ASN A 149 1.40 24.89 19.78
CA ASN A 149 0.17 24.16 19.51
C ASN A 149 0.38 22.65 19.65
N ARG A 150 1.55 22.12 19.24
CA ARG A 150 1.90 20.70 19.41
C ARG A 150 1.89 20.30 20.89
N LYS A 151 2.62 21.03 21.74
CA LYS A 151 2.65 20.81 23.21
C LYS A 151 1.25 20.86 23.80
N LYS A 152 0.47 21.89 23.45
CA LYS A 152 -0.90 22.06 23.90
C LYS A 152 -1.82 20.88 23.53
N ILE A 153 -1.74 20.37 22.29
CA ILE A 153 -2.52 19.20 21.87
C ILE A 153 -2.15 17.97 22.70
N ILE A 154 -0.85 17.74 22.91
CA ILE A 154 -0.33 16.61 23.68
C ILE A 154 -0.79 16.70 25.14
N GLU A 155 -0.68 17.86 25.78
CA GLU A 155 -1.14 18.09 27.16
C GLU A 155 -2.63 17.80 27.33
N LYS A 156 -3.46 18.36 26.44
CA LYS A 156 -4.93 18.14 26.46
C LYS A 156 -5.28 16.69 26.16
N PHE A 157 -4.54 16.02 25.28
CA PHE A 157 -4.70 14.61 25.02
C PHE A 157 -4.30 13.75 26.23
N ASN A 158 -3.23 14.09 26.94
CA ASN A 158 -2.82 13.37 28.15
C ASN A 158 -3.86 13.49 29.26
N PHE A 159 -4.44 14.69 29.44
CA PHE A 159 -5.61 14.88 30.30
C PHE A 159 -6.78 13.96 29.88
N PHE A 160 -7.18 14.01 28.60
CA PHE A 160 -8.23 13.14 28.07
C PHE A 160 -7.94 11.65 28.31
N SER A 161 -6.73 11.20 28.02
CA SER A 161 -6.31 9.81 28.17
C SER A 161 -6.36 9.36 29.63
N ASN A 162 -6.00 10.22 30.58
CA ASN A 162 -6.07 9.91 32.01
C ASN A 162 -7.52 9.81 32.50
N GLU A 163 -8.41 10.71 32.06
CA GLU A 163 -9.84 10.60 32.37
C GLU A 163 -10.48 9.36 31.72
N LEU A 164 -10.05 9.01 30.51
CA LEU A 164 -10.57 7.85 29.79
C LEU A 164 -10.25 6.53 30.51
N LYS A 165 -9.10 6.41 31.17
CA LYS A 165 -8.74 5.23 31.98
C LYS A 165 -9.73 4.95 33.11
N LYS A 166 -10.49 5.96 33.56
CA LYS A 166 -11.54 5.84 34.58
C LYS A 166 -12.88 5.36 34.00
N ILE A 167 -12.94 5.09 32.70
CA ILE A 167 -14.16 4.69 31.98
C ILE A 167 -13.95 3.29 31.42
N GLU A 168 -14.91 2.40 31.68
CA GLU A 168 -14.95 1.08 31.06
C GLU A 168 -15.44 1.20 29.61
N LEU A 169 -14.49 1.41 28.69
CA LEU A 169 -14.75 1.63 27.27
C LEU A 169 -15.60 0.53 26.62
N ALA A 170 -15.44 -0.73 27.04
CA ALA A 170 -16.21 -1.86 26.52
C ALA A 170 -17.72 -1.66 26.67
N LYS A 171 -18.18 -1.09 27.81
CA LYS A 171 -19.59 -0.80 28.07
C LYS A 171 -20.17 0.31 27.20
N LEU A 172 -19.32 1.10 26.54
CA LEU A 172 -19.76 2.19 25.67
C LEU A 172 -20.03 1.73 24.24
N ILE A 173 -19.53 0.57 23.85
CA ILE A 173 -19.63 0.05 22.48
C ILE A 173 -21.00 -0.58 22.30
N LYS A 174 -21.68 -0.17 21.22
CA LYS A 174 -22.96 -0.71 20.78
C LYS A 174 -22.82 -1.28 19.37
N ILE A 175 -23.25 -2.53 19.22
CA ILE A 175 -23.34 -3.21 17.92
C ILE A 175 -24.62 -2.77 17.21
N LYS A 176 -24.48 -2.21 16.01
CA LYS A 176 -25.58 -1.75 15.16
C LYS A 176 -25.90 -2.78 14.08
N LYS A 177 -26.91 -3.61 14.32
CA LYS A 177 -27.30 -4.70 13.40
C LYS A 177 -27.72 -4.19 12.02
N GLU A 178 -28.37 -3.04 11.97
CA GLU A 178 -28.77 -2.41 10.71
C GLU A 178 -27.57 -2.04 9.83
N LYS A 179 -26.38 -1.85 10.43
CA LYS A 179 -25.13 -1.60 9.70
C LYS A 179 -24.47 -2.88 9.23
N ILE A 180 -24.61 -3.98 9.95
CA ILE A 180 -24.08 -5.29 9.51
C ILE A 180 -24.70 -5.68 8.16
N LEU A 181 -26.02 -5.50 8.00
CA LEU A 181 -26.72 -5.80 6.75
C LEU A 181 -26.18 -5.01 5.55
N GLN A 182 -25.62 -3.82 5.76
CA GLN A 182 -25.05 -2.98 4.69
C GLN A 182 -23.71 -3.51 4.19
N TYR A 183 -23.03 -4.38 4.96
CA TYR A 183 -21.68 -4.85 4.66
C TYR A 183 -21.55 -6.38 4.63
N GLN A 184 -22.68 -7.10 4.64
CA GLN A 184 -22.70 -8.57 4.69
C GLN A 184 -21.99 -9.27 3.52
N GLU A 185 -21.72 -8.57 2.43
CA GLU A 185 -20.97 -9.09 1.27
C GLU A 185 -19.45 -9.10 1.46
N TYR A 186 -18.95 -8.38 2.46
CA TYR A 186 -17.53 -8.30 2.82
C TYR A 186 -17.23 -9.12 4.05
N ASP A 187 -16.02 -9.69 4.08
CA ASP A 187 -15.48 -10.23 5.31
C ASP A 187 -15.04 -9.10 6.25
N ILE A 188 -15.08 -9.36 7.56
CA ILE A 188 -14.80 -8.34 8.58
C ILE A 188 -13.39 -7.74 8.42
N GLU A 189 -12.46 -8.53 7.87
CA GLU A 189 -11.10 -8.12 7.55
C GLU A 189 -10.97 -7.22 6.31
N GLU A 190 -11.99 -7.19 5.45
CA GLU A 190 -12.12 -6.33 4.26
C GLU A 190 -12.82 -5.00 4.59
N LEU A 191 -13.30 -4.82 5.82
CA LEU A 191 -13.91 -3.59 6.28
C LEU A 191 -12.86 -2.57 6.72
N GLY A 192 -13.06 -1.32 6.28
CA GLY A 192 -12.28 -0.19 6.75
C GLY A 192 -12.70 0.27 8.13
N SER A 193 -11.93 1.18 8.70
CA SER A 193 -12.19 1.75 10.03
C SER A 193 -13.53 2.49 10.11
N PHE A 194 -14.01 3.06 9.01
CA PHE A 194 -15.29 3.76 8.96
C PHE A 194 -16.47 2.80 9.03
N GLU A 195 -16.41 1.70 8.30
CA GLU A 195 -17.41 0.65 8.28
C GLU A 195 -17.43 -0.07 9.64
N LEU A 196 -16.25 -0.47 10.15
CA LEU A 196 -16.11 -1.06 11.48
C LEU A 196 -16.66 -0.16 12.58
N SER A 197 -16.34 1.14 12.57
CA SER A 197 -16.86 2.11 13.56
C SER A 197 -18.37 2.36 13.42
N SER A 198 -18.94 2.06 12.25
CA SER A 198 -20.38 2.14 12.06
C SER A 198 -21.11 0.91 12.62
N ILE A 199 -20.48 -0.27 12.58
CA ILE A 199 -20.97 -1.50 13.23
C ILE A 199 -20.78 -1.41 14.74
N PHE A 200 -19.54 -1.15 15.19
CA PHE A 200 -19.13 -1.04 16.59
C PHE A 200 -19.09 0.42 17.02
N SER A 201 -20.28 0.99 17.21
CA SER A 201 -20.44 2.42 17.47
C SER A 201 -20.32 2.76 18.95
N PHE A 202 -19.72 3.92 19.25
CA PHE A 202 -19.67 4.43 20.62
C PHE A 202 -20.96 5.15 20.99
N SER A 203 -21.57 4.76 22.10
CA SER A 203 -22.74 5.42 22.65
C SER A 203 -22.42 6.85 23.11
N LYS A 204 -23.41 7.75 22.99
CA LYS A 204 -23.30 9.13 23.49
C LYS A 204 -23.20 9.10 25.02
N ASN A 205 -21.98 9.14 25.55
CA ASN A 205 -21.73 9.11 26.99
C ASN A 205 -21.60 10.54 27.57
N GLN A 206 -22.29 10.83 28.68
CA GLN A 206 -22.26 12.14 29.33
C GLN A 206 -20.87 12.50 29.89
N LYS A 207 -20.11 11.53 30.41
CA LYS A 207 -18.74 11.74 30.90
C LYS A 207 -17.79 12.14 29.76
N ILE A 208 -17.91 11.50 28.59
CA ILE A 208 -17.10 11.90 27.42
C ILE A 208 -17.45 13.33 27.00
N LYS A 209 -18.74 13.70 27.01
CA LYS A 209 -19.16 15.08 26.73
C LYS A 209 -18.63 16.07 27.76
N SER A 210 -18.60 15.73 29.06
CA SER A 210 -18.07 16.61 30.09
C SER A 210 -16.55 16.78 29.95
N ILE A 211 -15.82 15.70 29.64
CA ILE A 211 -14.38 15.76 29.35
C ILE A 211 -14.12 16.68 28.15
N GLN A 212 -14.89 16.54 27.05
CA GLN A 212 -14.74 17.42 25.89
C GLN A 212 -15.03 18.90 26.22
N LYS A 213 -16.01 19.18 27.08
CA LYS A 213 -16.28 20.55 27.55
C LYS A 213 -15.12 21.12 28.35
N GLN A 214 -14.55 20.34 29.26
CA GLN A 214 -13.38 20.75 30.07
C GLN A 214 -12.15 21.01 29.19
N ILE A 215 -11.89 20.15 28.19
CA ILE A 215 -10.78 20.36 27.25
C ILE A 215 -10.90 21.70 26.52
N ASN A 216 -12.12 22.05 26.09
CA ASN A 216 -12.43 23.27 25.34
C ASN A 216 -12.67 24.50 26.22
N GLN A 217 -12.58 24.38 27.55
CA GLN A 217 -12.82 25.49 28.45
C GLN A 217 -11.71 26.54 28.30
N ASN A 218 -12.10 27.80 28.09
CA ASN A 218 -11.20 28.93 27.82
C ASN A 218 -10.33 28.76 26.55
N GLU A 219 -10.77 27.92 25.62
CA GLU A 219 -10.06 27.69 24.37
C GLU A 219 -10.61 28.55 23.23
N THR A 220 -9.71 29.28 22.56
CA THR A 220 -10.02 29.99 21.32
C THR A 220 -10.08 29.06 20.10
N ASN A 221 -9.55 27.85 20.22
CA ASN A 221 -9.59 26.82 19.19
C ASN A 221 -10.48 25.65 19.64
N PHE A 222 -10.98 24.86 18.69
CA PHE A 222 -11.89 23.76 19.01
C PHE A 222 -11.17 22.41 18.99
N PHE A 223 -11.33 21.66 20.06
CA PHE A 223 -10.89 20.28 20.20
C PHE A 223 -12.07 19.31 20.12
N LYS A 224 -11.90 18.23 19.36
CA LYS A 224 -12.92 17.19 19.20
C LYS A 224 -12.35 15.83 19.60
N ILE A 225 -13.06 15.13 20.47
CA ILE A 225 -12.75 13.73 20.77
C ILE A 225 -13.33 12.84 19.67
N ASN A 226 -12.57 11.84 19.24
CA ASN A 226 -13.06 10.80 18.35
C ASN A 226 -12.62 9.41 18.80
N PHE A 227 -13.48 8.42 18.50
CA PHE A 227 -13.20 7.00 18.68
C PHE A 227 -13.39 6.31 17.34
N LEU A 228 -12.41 5.52 16.92
CA LEU A 228 -12.42 4.80 15.66
C LEU A 228 -11.99 3.36 15.89
N VAL A 229 -12.79 2.41 15.42
CA VAL A 229 -12.46 0.98 15.42
C VAL A 229 -11.67 0.69 14.16
N ASN A 230 -10.39 0.33 14.31
CA ASN A 230 -9.47 0.13 13.20
C ASN A 230 -9.30 -1.32 12.80
N LYS A 231 -9.53 -2.25 13.74
CA LYS A 231 -9.45 -3.68 13.50
C LYS A 231 -10.45 -4.40 14.40
N ALA A 232 -11.07 -5.45 13.88
CA ALA A 232 -11.92 -6.36 14.63
C ALA A 232 -11.52 -7.79 14.26
N PHE A 233 -11.35 -8.65 15.26
CA PHE A 233 -10.94 -10.04 15.07
C PHE A 233 -11.42 -10.90 16.24
N PHE A 234 -11.78 -12.14 15.99
CA PHE A 234 -12.34 -13.05 16.98
C PHE A 234 -11.28 -13.68 17.87
N SER A 235 -11.66 -13.99 19.10
CA SER A 235 -10.82 -14.79 19.98
C SER A 235 -10.81 -16.25 19.55
N LYS A 236 -9.62 -16.85 19.51
CA LYS A 236 -9.45 -18.29 19.27
C LYS A 236 -10.23 -19.08 20.33
N ASN A 237 -10.93 -20.13 19.90
CA ASN A 237 -11.76 -21.00 20.75
C ASN A 237 -12.96 -20.33 21.45
N ASN A 238 -13.26 -19.05 21.19
CA ASN A 238 -14.44 -18.39 21.75
C ASN A 238 -15.19 -17.58 20.67
N PRO A 239 -16.25 -18.15 20.06
CA PRO A 239 -17.03 -17.48 19.01
C PRO A 239 -17.78 -16.23 19.49
N PHE A 240 -17.99 -16.10 20.80
CA PHE A 240 -18.73 -15.00 21.39
C PHE A 240 -17.82 -13.84 21.82
N GLU A 241 -16.50 -13.92 21.62
CA GLU A 241 -15.59 -12.85 22.01
C GLU A 241 -14.91 -12.26 20.77
N ILE A 242 -15.05 -10.96 20.60
CA ILE A 242 -14.38 -10.21 19.54
C ILE A 242 -13.48 -9.14 20.16
N ASN A 243 -12.26 -9.06 19.65
CA ASN A 243 -11.25 -8.09 20.01
C ASN A 243 -11.30 -6.93 19.03
N LEU A 244 -11.41 -5.72 19.55
CA LEU A 244 -11.43 -4.49 18.79
C LEU A 244 -10.16 -3.69 19.08
N LYS A 245 -9.45 -3.27 18.03
CA LYS A 245 -8.41 -2.24 18.14
C LYS A 245 -9.06 -0.89 17.95
N ILE A 246 -9.06 -0.07 19.00
CA ILE A 246 -9.75 1.23 19.03
C ILE A 246 -8.72 2.33 19.13
N ASN A 247 -8.78 3.30 18.21
CA ASN A 247 -8.10 4.57 18.33
C ASN A 247 -8.99 5.56 19.07
N TYR A 248 -8.54 6.03 20.23
CA TYR A 248 -9.11 7.20 20.90
C TYR A 248 -8.19 8.39 20.68
N SER A 249 -8.78 9.52 20.31
CA SER A 249 -8.01 10.62 19.75
C SER A 249 -8.64 11.98 20.03
N LEU A 250 -7.81 13.00 19.95
CA LEU A 250 -8.18 14.41 20.03
C LEU A 250 -7.75 15.10 18.74
N GLY A 251 -8.70 15.71 18.04
CA GLY A 251 -8.46 16.53 16.86
C GLY A 251 -8.55 18.01 17.20
N PHE A 252 -7.59 18.79 16.74
CA PHE A 252 -7.48 20.23 16.93
C PHE A 252 -7.85 20.98 15.66
N PHE A 253 -8.77 21.94 15.78
CA PHE A 253 -9.30 22.76 14.70
C PHE A 253 -9.06 24.24 14.98
N GLU A 254 -8.29 24.90 14.11
CA GLU A 254 -8.13 26.35 14.15
C GLU A 254 -9.38 27.04 13.57
N LEU A 255 -10.07 27.84 14.39
CA LEU A 255 -11.32 28.51 13.99
C LEU A 255 -11.15 29.36 12.72
N LYS A 256 -10.00 30.00 12.55
CA LYS A 256 -9.70 30.86 11.39
C LYS A 256 -9.45 30.08 10.08
N LYS A 257 -9.16 28.78 10.14
CA LYS A 257 -8.80 27.98 8.95
C LYS A 257 -9.82 26.92 8.56
N SER A 258 -10.84 26.64 9.39
CA SER A 258 -12.07 25.85 9.17
C SER A 258 -12.01 24.53 8.37
N SER A 259 -10.82 24.03 8.02
CA SER A 259 -10.64 23.00 6.98
C SER A 259 -9.55 21.97 7.29
N TYR A 260 -8.97 22.02 8.49
CA TYR A 260 -7.80 21.24 8.84
C TYR A 260 -7.83 20.80 10.29
N ALA A 261 -7.80 19.48 10.51
CA ALA A 261 -7.68 18.87 11.81
C ALA A 261 -6.29 18.25 11.94
N ILE A 262 -5.51 18.70 12.92
CA ILE A 262 -4.34 17.95 13.40
C ILE A 262 -4.82 17.03 14.50
N SER A 263 -4.43 15.76 14.48
CA SER A 263 -4.87 14.82 15.51
C SER A 263 -3.71 14.23 16.29
N HIS A 264 -4.01 13.87 17.53
CA HIS A 264 -3.15 13.05 18.37
C HIS A 264 -4.01 11.96 19.01
N GLY A 265 -3.55 10.72 18.93
CA GLY A 265 -4.30 9.56 19.39
C GLY A 265 -3.43 8.38 19.80
N LYS A 266 -4.04 7.47 20.54
CA LYS A 266 -3.46 6.18 20.95
C LYS A 266 -4.43 5.05 20.64
N SER A 267 -3.88 3.86 20.41
CA SER A 267 -4.66 2.64 20.21
C SER A 267 -4.81 1.88 21.54
N VAL A 268 -5.92 1.20 21.72
CA VAL A 268 -6.14 0.22 22.81
C VAL A 268 -6.88 -0.99 22.26
N PHE A 269 -6.57 -2.18 22.77
CA PHE A 269 -7.34 -3.39 22.48
C PHE A 269 -8.45 -3.55 23.52
N ILE A 270 -9.68 -3.77 23.05
CA ILE A 270 -10.86 -3.98 23.90
C ILE A 270 -11.52 -5.28 23.49
N LYS A 271 -11.83 -6.10 24.48
CA LYS A 271 -12.65 -7.29 24.31
C LYS A 271 -14.12 -6.95 24.52
N ILE A 272 -14.97 -7.38 23.61
CA ILE A 272 -16.41 -7.33 23.79
C ILE A 272 -17.00 -8.73 23.65
N ASN A 273 -17.99 -9.02 24.49
CA ASN A 273 -18.76 -10.26 24.42
C ASN A 273 -20.01 -10.02 23.55
N LEU A 274 -20.13 -10.83 22.50
CA LEU A 274 -21.33 -10.96 21.70
C LEU A 274 -22.35 -11.76 22.52
N ASP A 275 -23.43 -11.13 22.94
CA ASP A 275 -24.55 -11.88 23.52
C ASP A 275 -25.18 -12.82 22.45
N LYS A 276 -26.02 -13.77 22.88
CA LYS A 276 -26.72 -14.69 21.96
C LYS A 276 -27.55 -13.97 20.91
N ASN A 277 -28.03 -12.75 21.20
CA ASN A 277 -28.80 -11.95 20.25
C ASN A 277 -27.90 -11.33 19.18
N ASN A 278 -26.65 -11.03 19.50
CA ASN A 278 -25.66 -10.35 18.66
C ASN A 278 -24.76 -11.34 17.91
N PHE A 279 -24.64 -12.60 18.32
CA PHE A 279 -24.00 -13.65 17.53
C PHE A 279 -24.93 -14.17 16.42
N ASP A 280 -25.23 -13.29 15.46
CA ASP A 280 -26.09 -13.60 14.33
C ASP A 280 -25.35 -14.43 13.25
N LYS A 281 -26.07 -14.72 12.17
CA LYS A 281 -25.54 -15.48 11.02
C LYS A 281 -24.26 -14.85 10.46
N TYR A 282 -24.16 -13.52 10.43
CA TYR A 282 -22.98 -12.83 9.91
C TYR A 282 -21.77 -13.08 10.81
N PHE A 283 -21.85 -12.77 12.10
CA PHE A 283 -20.71 -12.98 13.00
C PHE A 283 -20.33 -14.46 13.14
N LYS A 284 -21.30 -15.38 13.10
CA LYS A 284 -21.02 -16.84 13.06
C LYS A 284 -20.19 -17.21 11.83
N GLN A 285 -20.54 -16.68 10.66
CA GLN A 285 -19.77 -16.92 9.44
C GLN A 285 -18.38 -16.29 9.50
N GLN A 286 -18.27 -15.04 9.97
CA GLN A 286 -16.99 -14.35 10.10
C GLN A 286 -16.05 -15.06 11.07
N TYR A 287 -16.57 -15.53 12.21
CA TYR A 287 -15.81 -16.35 13.16
C TYR A 287 -15.20 -17.57 12.48
N PHE A 288 -16.03 -18.38 11.81
CA PHE A 288 -15.54 -19.61 11.17
C PHE A 288 -14.55 -19.34 10.03
N LYS A 289 -14.74 -18.26 9.27
CA LYS A 289 -13.78 -17.84 8.24
C LYS A 289 -12.43 -17.45 8.84
N GLU A 290 -12.41 -16.78 10.00
CA GLU A 290 -11.17 -16.42 10.68
C GLU A 290 -10.47 -17.65 11.29
N MET A 291 -11.23 -18.64 11.75
CA MET A 291 -10.67 -19.87 12.31
C MET A 291 -10.08 -20.83 11.28
N LEU A 292 -10.32 -20.61 9.99
CA LEU A 292 -9.87 -21.47 8.89
C LEU A 292 -8.90 -20.72 7.99
N ASP A 293 -7.62 -21.06 8.00
CA ASP A 293 -6.58 -20.36 7.26
C ASP A 293 -5.97 -21.26 6.18
N PHE A 294 -6.19 -20.89 4.91
CA PHE A 294 -5.65 -21.58 3.75
C PHE A 294 -4.34 -20.93 3.33
N LYS A 295 -3.29 -21.74 3.26
CA LYS A 295 -1.93 -21.30 2.97
C LYS A 295 -1.44 -21.95 1.67
N ILE A 296 -0.84 -21.17 0.77
CA ILE A 296 -0.34 -21.62 -0.55
C ILE A 296 0.98 -22.35 -0.39
N VAL A 297 1.06 -23.61 -0.81
CA VAL A 297 2.27 -24.43 -0.77
C VAL A 297 3.07 -24.24 -2.06
N LYS A 298 4.39 -24.16 -1.96
CA LYS A 298 5.43 -23.97 -3.01
C LYS A 298 5.44 -22.63 -3.74
N ASN A 299 4.49 -21.75 -3.45
CA ASN A 299 4.34 -20.44 -4.07
C ASN A 299 3.82 -19.41 -3.07
N ASN A 300 3.68 -18.17 -3.51
CA ASN A 300 2.95 -17.12 -2.78
C ASN A 300 1.73 -16.66 -3.60
N LEU A 301 0.96 -15.73 -3.03
CA LEU A 301 -0.26 -15.17 -3.61
C LEU A 301 -0.07 -14.52 -5.00
N TYR A 302 1.13 -14.01 -5.29
CA TYR A 302 1.46 -13.30 -6.53
C TYR A 302 2.11 -14.20 -7.58
N ASN A 303 2.61 -15.39 -7.21
CA ASN A 303 3.31 -16.32 -8.11
C ASN A 303 2.54 -17.62 -8.39
N ILE A 304 1.33 -17.77 -7.86
CA ILE A 304 0.42 -18.87 -8.17
C ILE A 304 -0.56 -18.50 -9.32
N ASN A 305 -0.98 -19.50 -10.10
CA ASN A 305 -2.12 -19.39 -11.02
C ASN A 305 -3.25 -20.29 -10.49
N PHE A 306 -4.28 -19.68 -9.91
CA PHE A 306 -5.38 -20.42 -9.28
C PHE A 306 -6.20 -21.26 -10.28
N GLU A 307 -6.31 -20.87 -11.55
CA GLU A 307 -6.99 -21.72 -12.56
C GLU A 307 -6.23 -23.02 -12.85
N LYS A 308 -4.92 -23.02 -12.65
CA LYS A 308 -4.04 -24.19 -12.84
C LYS A 308 -3.78 -24.96 -11.55
N SER A 309 -4.15 -24.41 -10.39
CA SER A 309 -3.97 -25.02 -9.08
C SER A 309 -5.07 -26.02 -8.70
N SER A 310 -4.81 -26.76 -7.63
CA SER A 310 -5.65 -27.78 -7.04
C SER A 310 -5.59 -27.72 -5.51
N LEU A 311 -6.43 -28.51 -4.82
CA LEU A 311 -6.39 -28.63 -3.35
C LEU A 311 -5.02 -29.01 -2.79
N LYS A 312 -4.19 -29.74 -3.55
CA LYS A 312 -2.86 -30.18 -3.11
C LYS A 312 -1.86 -29.04 -2.96
N ASP A 313 -2.15 -27.89 -3.57
CA ASP A 313 -1.31 -26.69 -3.52
C ASP A 313 -1.61 -25.84 -2.29
N PHE A 314 -2.44 -26.33 -1.35
CA PHE A 314 -2.84 -25.58 -0.16
C PHE A 314 -2.76 -26.43 1.11
N ALA A 315 -2.40 -25.77 2.21
CA ALA A 315 -2.49 -26.30 3.56
C ALA A 315 -3.60 -25.57 4.32
N LEU A 316 -4.47 -26.31 5.02
CA LEU A 316 -5.51 -25.74 5.87
C LEU A 316 -5.06 -25.80 7.34
N ARG A 317 -5.03 -24.64 7.98
CA ARG A 317 -4.85 -24.49 9.42
C ARG A 317 -6.18 -24.19 10.08
N VAL A 318 -6.51 -24.95 11.12
CA VAL A 318 -7.71 -24.74 11.93
C VAL A 318 -7.28 -24.19 13.29
N PHE A 319 -7.76 -23.01 13.64
CA PHE A 319 -7.41 -22.33 14.89
C PHE A 319 -8.34 -22.66 16.06
N ASP A 320 -9.55 -23.16 15.77
CA ASP A 320 -10.48 -23.66 16.78
C ASP A 320 -10.53 -25.18 16.77
N GLU A 321 -10.12 -25.79 17.88
CA GLU A 321 -10.07 -27.24 18.05
C GLU A 321 -11.45 -27.92 18.03
N ASN A 322 -12.53 -27.16 18.20
CA ASN A 322 -13.91 -27.66 18.10
C ASN A 322 -14.41 -27.78 16.65
N ILE A 323 -13.65 -27.29 15.67
CA ILE A 323 -13.99 -27.39 14.25
C ILE A 323 -13.39 -28.69 13.68
N LEU A 324 -14.27 -29.62 13.32
CA LEU A 324 -13.89 -30.85 12.62
C LEU A 324 -14.25 -30.74 11.14
N ILE A 325 -13.23 -30.58 10.29
CA ILE A 325 -13.40 -30.52 8.84
C ILE A 325 -13.95 -31.85 8.33
N THR A 326 -15.05 -31.79 7.57
CA THR A 326 -15.66 -32.97 6.94
C THR A 326 -15.39 -33.02 5.44
N LYS A 327 -15.35 -31.86 4.77
CA LYS A 327 -15.10 -31.76 3.32
C LYS A 327 -14.53 -30.39 2.98
N VAL A 328 -13.63 -30.35 2.01
CA VAL A 328 -13.14 -29.11 1.40
C VAL A 328 -13.21 -29.26 -0.11
N ASN A 329 -13.87 -28.33 -0.78
CA ASN A 329 -13.84 -28.22 -2.24
C ASN A 329 -13.10 -26.94 -2.65
N TYR A 330 -12.35 -27.03 -3.73
CA TYR A 330 -11.66 -25.91 -4.35
C TYR A 330 -12.39 -25.49 -5.62
N ILE A 331 -12.78 -24.23 -5.68
CA ILE A 331 -13.51 -23.64 -6.80
C ILE A 331 -12.61 -22.57 -7.43
N LYS A 332 -12.27 -22.77 -8.70
CA LYS A 332 -11.49 -21.83 -9.51
C LYS A 332 -12.38 -20.64 -9.85
N VAL A 333 -11.88 -19.42 -9.62
CA VAL A 333 -12.61 -18.19 -9.93
C VAL A 333 -11.96 -17.48 -11.12
N ASP A 334 -10.66 -17.19 -11.01
CA ASP A 334 -9.85 -16.57 -12.05
C ASP A 334 -8.36 -16.86 -11.77
N PRO A 335 -7.40 -16.40 -12.61
CA PRO A 335 -5.98 -16.69 -12.40
C PRO A 335 -5.39 -16.25 -11.06
N LYS A 336 -6.01 -15.26 -10.38
CA LYS A 336 -5.52 -14.63 -9.14
C LYS A 336 -6.43 -14.88 -7.94
N ASN A 337 -7.55 -15.59 -8.11
CA ASN A 337 -8.53 -15.85 -7.07
C ASN A 337 -9.10 -17.27 -7.12
N ALA A 338 -9.42 -17.80 -5.95
CA ALA A 338 -10.20 -19.02 -5.77
C ALA A 338 -11.13 -18.91 -4.57
N LEU A 339 -12.03 -19.89 -4.47
CA LEU A 339 -12.96 -20.03 -3.38
C LEU A 339 -12.85 -21.44 -2.79
N PHE A 340 -12.70 -21.52 -1.47
CA PHE A 340 -12.84 -22.78 -0.74
C PHE A 340 -14.24 -22.90 -0.18
N GLU A 341 -14.89 -24.00 -0.52
CA GLU A 341 -16.11 -24.42 0.14
C GLU A 341 -15.74 -25.44 1.22
N VAL A 342 -16.06 -25.13 2.48
CA VAL A 342 -15.68 -25.95 3.63
C VAL A 342 -16.91 -26.41 4.38
N ASP A 343 -17.14 -27.71 4.38
CA ASP A 343 -18.11 -28.37 5.25
C ASP A 343 -17.39 -28.87 6.50
N PHE A 344 -17.94 -28.59 7.67
CA PHE A 344 -17.37 -28.99 8.95
C PHE A 344 -18.44 -29.21 10.02
N LYS A 345 -18.06 -29.87 11.10
CA LYS A 345 -18.84 -29.97 12.33
C LYS A 345 -18.28 -29.01 13.37
N TYR A 346 -19.17 -28.31 14.07
CA TYR A 346 -18.83 -27.52 15.27
C TYR A 346 -19.84 -27.87 16.36
N LYS A 347 -19.36 -28.41 17.49
CA LYS A 347 -20.23 -28.87 18.60
C LYS A 347 -21.41 -29.74 18.12
N ASN A 348 -21.12 -30.68 17.22
CA ASN A 348 -22.08 -31.59 16.57
C ASN A 348 -23.07 -30.98 15.56
N GLU A 349 -23.07 -29.66 15.36
CA GLU A 349 -23.82 -29.01 14.27
C GLU A 349 -23.01 -29.03 12.97
N LYS A 350 -23.68 -29.29 11.83
CA LYS A 350 -23.07 -29.18 10.51
C LYS A 350 -23.10 -27.74 10.04
N HIS A 351 -21.98 -27.28 9.49
CA HIS A 351 -21.84 -25.96 8.91
C HIS A 351 -21.14 -26.02 7.57
N LYS A 352 -21.41 -24.98 6.77
CA LYS A 352 -20.81 -24.74 5.47
C LYS A 352 -20.39 -23.28 5.39
N ILE A 353 -19.15 -23.03 5.01
CA ILE A 353 -18.66 -21.69 4.70
C ILE A 353 -17.99 -21.64 3.34
N PHE A 354 -17.89 -20.42 2.80
CA PHE A 354 -17.12 -20.11 1.61
C PHE A 354 -16.02 -19.12 1.98
N LYS A 355 -14.75 -19.50 1.79
CA LYS A 355 -13.59 -18.66 2.07
C LYS A 355 -12.88 -18.30 0.78
N LYS A 356 -12.83 -16.99 0.46
CA LYS A 356 -12.05 -16.49 -0.67
C LYS A 356 -10.56 -16.57 -0.34
N ILE A 357 -9.76 -16.90 -1.34
CA ILE A 357 -8.31 -16.75 -1.32
C ILE A 357 -7.90 -16.08 -2.63
N GLY A 358 -6.93 -15.19 -2.59
CA GLY A 358 -6.49 -14.50 -3.79
C GLY A 358 -6.19 -13.03 -3.55
N LEU A 359 -5.95 -12.33 -4.65
CA LEU A 359 -5.66 -10.90 -4.64
C LEU A 359 -6.93 -10.04 -4.52
N GLY A 360 -8.11 -10.65 -4.58
CA GLY A 360 -9.38 -9.93 -4.69
C GLY A 360 -9.51 -9.29 -6.07
N PHE A 361 -10.07 -8.08 -6.12
CA PHE A 361 -10.16 -7.34 -7.38
C PHE A 361 -8.77 -6.93 -7.90
N TYR A 362 -8.51 -7.18 -9.18
CA TYR A 362 -7.32 -6.71 -9.91
C TYR A 362 -7.71 -6.26 -11.32
N SER A 363 -6.81 -5.54 -11.99
CA SER A 363 -7.01 -5.04 -13.36
C SER A 363 -5.82 -5.33 -14.27
N TYR A 364 -6.06 -5.17 -15.56
CA TYR A 364 -5.12 -5.42 -16.63
C TYR A 364 -4.53 -4.11 -17.15
N ILE A 365 -3.19 -4.01 -17.20
CA ILE A 365 -2.49 -2.92 -17.90
C ILE A 365 -2.05 -3.36 -19.30
N PHE A 366 -1.77 -4.65 -19.48
CA PHE A 366 -1.58 -5.30 -20.77
C PHE A 366 -2.82 -6.09 -21.17
N GLU A 367 -2.85 -6.61 -22.39
CA GLU A 367 -3.89 -7.55 -22.80
C GLU A 367 -4.02 -8.74 -21.83
N LYS A 368 -5.26 -9.19 -21.62
CA LYS A 368 -5.62 -10.19 -20.61
C LYS A 368 -4.77 -11.46 -20.76
N ASP A 369 -4.73 -12.04 -21.95
CA ASP A 369 -4.06 -13.32 -22.19
C ASP A 369 -2.54 -13.19 -22.01
N PHE A 370 -1.97 -12.06 -22.41
CA PHE A 370 -0.56 -11.75 -22.18
C PHE A 370 -0.24 -11.64 -20.68
N GLN A 371 -1.03 -10.86 -19.93
CA GLN A 371 -0.80 -10.67 -18.49
C GLN A 371 -1.08 -11.94 -17.68
N ASP A 372 -2.14 -12.70 -18.00
CA ASP A 372 -2.48 -13.96 -17.35
C ASP A 372 -1.44 -15.06 -17.62
N SER A 373 -0.84 -15.07 -18.83
CA SER A 373 0.27 -15.97 -19.14
C SER A 373 1.54 -15.65 -18.34
N SER A 374 1.68 -14.40 -17.88
CA SER A 374 2.80 -13.89 -17.08
C SER A 374 2.45 -13.84 -15.59
N TYR A 375 1.75 -14.87 -15.11
CA TYR A 375 1.23 -14.89 -13.74
C TYR A 375 2.31 -14.86 -12.65
N LYS A 376 3.56 -15.24 -12.94
CA LYS A 376 4.66 -15.15 -11.99
C LYS A 376 5.15 -13.72 -11.89
N ALA A 377 4.70 -13.02 -10.86
CA ALA A 377 5.11 -11.65 -10.65
C ALA A 377 6.27 -11.55 -9.66
N TYR A 378 7.38 -10.99 -10.12
CA TYR A 378 8.54 -10.69 -9.31
C TYR A 378 8.68 -9.19 -9.16
N ASN A 379 9.09 -8.77 -7.97
CA ASN A 379 9.39 -7.38 -7.66
C ASN A 379 10.87 -7.11 -7.87
N PHE A 380 11.21 -6.21 -8.79
CA PHE A 380 12.60 -5.85 -9.01
C PHE A 380 12.99 -4.63 -8.15
N ILE A 381 14.23 -4.63 -7.64
CA ILE A 381 14.86 -3.44 -7.06
C ILE A 381 16.01 -3.01 -7.97
N ALA A 382 16.15 -1.70 -8.15
CA ALA A 382 17.20 -1.10 -8.97
C ALA A 382 17.93 0.01 -8.22
N GLU A 383 17.95 -0.05 -6.88
CA GLU A 383 18.61 0.94 -6.03
C GLU A 383 20.12 1.01 -6.25
N ASN A 384 20.71 -0.11 -6.68
CA ASN A 384 22.16 -0.27 -6.84
C ASN A 384 22.62 -0.15 -8.30
N VAL A 385 21.69 -0.03 -9.26
CA VAL A 385 22.01 0.06 -10.69
C VAL A 385 22.56 1.45 -10.99
N GLN A 386 23.77 1.53 -11.50
CA GLN A 386 24.36 2.80 -11.95
C GLN A 386 23.96 3.12 -13.39
N GLN A 387 24.15 4.39 -13.80
CA GLN A 387 23.76 4.84 -15.15
C GLN A 387 24.55 4.08 -16.24
N GLU A 388 25.80 3.76 -15.96
CA GLU A 388 26.70 3.04 -16.86
C GLU A 388 26.34 1.54 -16.98
N GLU A 389 25.42 1.04 -16.13
CA GLU A 389 25.00 -0.36 -16.10
C GLU A 389 23.63 -0.58 -16.77
N LEU A 390 22.95 0.48 -17.23
CA LEU A 390 21.61 0.40 -17.83
C LEU A 390 21.60 -0.46 -19.10
N ASP A 391 22.61 -0.30 -19.96
CA ASP A 391 22.78 -1.08 -21.19
C ASP A 391 22.99 -2.58 -20.91
N GLY A 392 23.37 -2.94 -19.68
CA GLY A 392 23.57 -4.31 -19.22
C GLY A 392 22.31 -5.02 -18.72
N VAL A 393 21.15 -4.35 -18.67
CA VAL A 393 19.88 -4.93 -18.20
C VAL A 393 19.06 -5.44 -19.40
N TYR A 394 19.19 -6.72 -19.71
CA TYR A 394 18.61 -7.32 -20.91
C TYR A 394 17.26 -8.01 -20.70
N ALA A 395 16.45 -8.04 -21.75
CA ALA A 395 15.17 -8.77 -21.81
C ALA A 395 15.30 -10.29 -21.55
N GLU A 396 16.51 -10.84 -21.61
CA GLU A 396 16.82 -12.22 -21.21
C GLU A 396 16.40 -12.53 -19.77
N MET A 397 16.28 -11.49 -18.93
CA MET A 397 15.78 -11.65 -17.57
C MET A 397 14.40 -12.28 -17.48
N PHE A 398 13.51 -12.00 -18.44
CA PHE A 398 12.19 -12.62 -18.52
C PHE A 398 12.26 -14.15 -18.59
N ARG A 399 13.28 -14.71 -19.26
CA ARG A 399 13.48 -16.16 -19.35
C ARG A 399 13.83 -16.76 -17.99
N GLY A 400 14.72 -16.11 -17.23
CA GLY A 400 15.12 -16.58 -15.89
C GLY A 400 13.97 -16.64 -14.89
N PHE A 401 12.97 -15.76 -15.03
CA PHE A 401 11.80 -15.72 -14.15
C PHE A 401 10.60 -16.52 -14.66
N GLU A 402 10.68 -17.11 -15.87
CA GLU A 402 9.54 -17.71 -16.57
C GLU A 402 8.31 -16.78 -16.58
N SER A 403 8.55 -15.49 -16.84
CA SER A 403 7.51 -14.45 -16.88
C SER A 403 7.87 -13.41 -17.93
N LYS A 404 6.88 -12.90 -18.67
CA LYS A 404 7.09 -11.78 -19.61
C LYS A 404 6.78 -10.42 -18.98
N ILE A 405 6.39 -10.40 -17.70
CA ILE A 405 6.12 -9.18 -16.95
C ILE A 405 6.90 -9.21 -15.64
N LEU A 406 7.68 -8.16 -15.40
CA LEU A 406 8.33 -7.89 -14.12
C LEU A 406 7.88 -6.52 -13.65
N SER A 407 7.69 -6.34 -12.34
CA SER A 407 7.12 -5.12 -11.78
C SER A 407 8.05 -4.56 -10.72
N GLY A 408 8.17 -3.25 -10.60
CA GLY A 408 8.93 -2.64 -9.52
C GLY A 408 8.99 -1.14 -9.63
N GLY A 409 9.48 -0.50 -8.58
CA GLY A 409 9.84 0.91 -8.60
C GLY A 409 9.05 1.78 -7.63
N PHE A 410 7.76 1.55 -7.38
CA PHE A 410 7.02 2.46 -6.48
C PHE A 410 7.60 2.42 -5.06
N ASN A 411 7.94 3.60 -4.53
CA ASN A 411 8.60 3.77 -3.23
C ASN A 411 9.96 3.03 -3.15
N ILE A 412 10.73 3.05 -4.23
CA ILE A 412 12.09 2.51 -4.30
C ILE A 412 13.05 3.61 -4.73
N MET A 413 14.23 3.63 -4.13
CA MET A 413 15.28 4.60 -4.47
C MET A 413 15.96 4.23 -5.79
N ARG A 414 16.46 5.23 -6.53
CA ARG A 414 17.17 5.04 -7.80
C ARG A 414 18.46 5.86 -7.82
N SER A 415 19.53 5.29 -8.37
CA SER A 415 20.86 5.90 -8.53
C SER A 415 21.18 6.34 -9.95
N PHE A 416 20.60 5.71 -10.97
CA PHE A 416 21.02 5.87 -12.36
C PHE A 416 20.52 7.13 -13.10
N TYR A 417 19.87 8.08 -12.42
CA TYR A 417 19.51 9.38 -13.01
C TYR A 417 20.62 10.43 -12.87
N SER A 418 21.77 10.07 -12.27
CA SER A 418 22.98 10.88 -12.25
C SER A 418 24.24 10.04 -12.09
N LYS A 419 25.25 10.27 -12.92
CA LYS A 419 26.55 9.57 -12.90
C LYS A 419 27.19 9.54 -11.51
N ASN A 420 27.67 8.37 -11.09
CA ASN A 420 28.43 8.16 -9.85
C ASN A 420 27.76 8.70 -8.56
N THR A 421 26.44 8.59 -8.44
CA THR A 421 25.72 9.09 -7.26
C THR A 421 25.07 7.98 -6.44
N LYS A 422 25.08 8.15 -5.10
CA LYS A 422 24.23 7.36 -4.21
C LYS A 422 22.76 7.54 -4.61
N ALA A 423 21.95 6.51 -4.41
CA ALA A 423 20.52 6.55 -4.72
C ALA A 423 19.83 7.70 -3.95
N LYS A 424 19.33 8.68 -4.69
CA LYS A 424 18.70 9.91 -4.12
C LYS A 424 17.35 10.25 -4.74
N TRP A 425 16.95 9.50 -5.78
CA TRP A 425 15.69 9.69 -6.49
C TRP A 425 14.68 8.66 -6.02
N LEU A 426 13.60 9.11 -5.39
CA LEU A 426 12.44 8.29 -5.06
C LEU A 426 11.61 8.09 -6.32
N HIS A 427 11.36 6.85 -6.69
CA HIS A 427 10.47 6.55 -7.79
C HIS A 427 9.01 6.53 -7.31
N VAL A 428 8.18 7.35 -7.97
CA VAL A 428 6.81 7.69 -7.48
C VAL A 428 5.69 7.07 -8.32
N GLY A 429 6.06 6.31 -9.35
CA GLY A 429 5.18 5.40 -10.05
C GLY A 429 5.70 3.97 -9.98
N GLU A 430 5.08 3.09 -10.74
CA GLU A 430 5.46 1.70 -10.89
C GLU A 430 5.87 1.44 -12.33
N ASP A 431 6.99 0.75 -12.52
CA ASP A 431 7.40 0.29 -13.83
C ASP A 431 6.95 -1.16 -14.01
N TYR A 432 6.25 -1.41 -15.10
CA TYR A 432 5.92 -2.76 -15.56
C TYR A 432 6.78 -3.08 -16.78
N LEU A 433 7.87 -3.81 -16.57
CA LEU A 433 8.78 -4.27 -17.61
C LEU A 433 8.06 -5.35 -18.44
N ALA A 434 8.07 -5.21 -19.75
CA ALA A 434 7.56 -6.21 -20.69
C ALA A 434 8.24 -6.03 -22.06
N PRO A 435 8.14 -7.00 -23.00
CA PRO A 435 8.71 -6.85 -24.33
C PRO A 435 8.26 -5.58 -25.05
N GLU A 436 9.12 -5.04 -25.90
CA GLU A 436 8.83 -3.89 -26.77
C GLU A 436 7.54 -4.11 -27.55
N TYR A 437 6.79 -3.03 -27.78
CA TYR A 437 5.53 -3.04 -28.53
C TYR A 437 4.44 -3.95 -27.92
N SER A 438 4.57 -4.37 -26.65
CA SER A 438 3.44 -4.99 -25.94
C SER A 438 2.29 -4.00 -25.84
N ALA A 439 1.07 -4.46 -26.15
CA ALA A 439 -0.12 -3.62 -26.14
C ALA A 439 -0.51 -3.21 -24.71
N ILE A 440 -0.78 -1.92 -24.53
CA ILE A 440 -1.32 -1.34 -23.30
C ILE A 440 -2.81 -1.13 -23.47
N VAL A 441 -3.58 -1.64 -22.52
CA VAL A 441 -5.04 -1.54 -22.53
C VAL A 441 -5.54 -0.57 -21.48
N ALA A 442 -6.72 0.01 -21.72
CA ALA A 442 -7.44 0.77 -20.72
C ALA A 442 -7.88 -0.18 -19.58
N PRO A 443 -7.42 0.01 -18.33
CA PRO A 443 -7.78 -0.90 -17.24
C PRO A 443 -9.25 -0.79 -16.81
N PHE A 444 -9.88 0.35 -17.10
CA PHE A 444 -11.26 0.66 -16.75
C PHE A 444 -11.87 1.51 -17.86
N ASP A 445 -13.20 1.55 -17.89
CA ASP A 445 -13.90 2.60 -18.63
C ASP A 445 -13.44 3.97 -18.12
N GLY A 446 -13.06 4.85 -19.04
CA GLY A 446 -12.43 6.10 -18.66
C GLY A 446 -12.31 7.08 -19.81
N LYS A 447 -11.59 8.17 -19.54
CA LYS A 447 -11.45 9.27 -20.49
C LYS A 447 -9.98 9.62 -20.65
N ILE A 448 -9.42 9.46 -21.85
CA ILE A 448 -8.11 10.01 -22.19
C ILE A 448 -8.28 11.53 -22.28
N ILE A 449 -7.56 12.27 -21.44
CA ILE A 449 -7.63 13.74 -21.36
C ILE A 449 -6.44 14.43 -22.02
N ALA A 450 -5.34 13.70 -22.23
CA ALA A 450 -4.16 14.15 -22.96
C ALA A 450 -3.41 12.95 -23.51
N MET A 451 -2.81 13.13 -24.69
CA MET A 451 -1.86 12.20 -25.29
C MET A 451 -0.88 12.99 -26.15
N TYR A 452 0.40 12.84 -25.85
CA TYR A 452 1.47 13.51 -26.58
C TYR A 452 2.78 12.71 -26.45
N GLU A 453 3.70 12.97 -27.36
CA GLU A 453 5.10 12.60 -27.24
C GLU A 453 5.93 13.89 -27.15
N SER A 454 6.98 13.88 -26.32
CA SER A 454 8.00 14.93 -26.32
C SER A 454 9.35 14.29 -26.59
N LYS A 455 9.90 14.55 -27.78
CA LYS A 455 11.21 14.07 -28.18
C LYS A 455 12.26 15.12 -27.82
N MET A 456 13.16 14.77 -26.90
CA MET A 456 14.35 15.57 -26.63
C MET A 456 15.40 15.27 -27.71
N ILE A 457 16.20 16.28 -28.06
CA ILE A 457 17.27 16.16 -29.06
C ILE A 457 18.42 15.28 -28.52
N ASP A 458 18.60 15.23 -27.20
CA ASP A 458 19.64 14.43 -26.54
C ASP A 458 19.16 12.99 -26.24
N GLU A 459 19.96 11.99 -26.66
CA GLU A 459 19.72 10.55 -26.40
C GLU A 459 19.66 10.24 -24.89
N GLY A 460 18.81 9.29 -24.48
CA GLY A 460 18.74 8.80 -23.09
C GLY A 460 17.85 9.58 -22.11
N PHE A 461 17.11 10.60 -22.57
CA PHE A 461 16.20 11.38 -21.72
C PHE A 461 14.72 11.38 -22.19
N GLY A 462 14.36 10.50 -23.12
CA GLY A 462 13.01 10.44 -23.68
C GLY A 462 11.97 9.92 -22.68
N LEU A 463 10.87 10.67 -22.49
CA LEU A 463 9.69 10.20 -21.77
C LEU A 463 8.82 9.25 -22.64
N GLY A 464 9.12 9.17 -23.93
CA GLY A 464 8.28 8.51 -24.93
C GLY A 464 6.92 9.19 -25.09
N THR A 465 5.97 8.44 -25.62
CA THR A 465 4.57 8.84 -25.66
C THR A 465 3.93 8.69 -24.28
N LEU A 466 3.13 9.68 -23.92
CA LEU A 466 2.39 9.77 -22.66
C LEU A 466 0.89 9.70 -22.92
N ILE A 467 0.18 9.02 -22.02
CA ILE A 467 -1.29 9.01 -21.96
C ILE A 467 -1.71 9.38 -20.54
N MET A 468 -2.62 10.36 -20.42
CA MET A 468 -3.26 10.71 -19.16
C MET A 468 -4.75 10.34 -19.22
N MET A 469 -5.17 9.43 -18.36
CA MET A 469 -6.56 8.99 -18.23
C MET A 469 -7.20 9.54 -16.96
N LYS A 470 -8.50 9.83 -17.05
CA LYS A 470 -9.38 10.13 -15.91
C LYS A 470 -10.36 8.98 -15.71
N ILE A 471 -10.41 8.44 -14.50
CA ILE A 471 -11.21 7.26 -14.14
C ILE A 471 -12.01 7.55 -12.87
N ASP A 472 -13.31 7.31 -12.91
CA ASP A 472 -14.20 7.52 -11.76
C ASP A 472 -14.02 6.41 -10.72
N TYR A 473 -14.10 6.76 -9.43
CA TYR A 473 -13.90 5.79 -8.33
C TYR A 473 -14.94 4.67 -8.30
N ASP A 474 -16.13 4.90 -8.85
CA ASP A 474 -17.21 3.91 -8.92
C ASP A 474 -16.91 2.75 -9.88
N LYS A 475 -15.91 2.91 -10.76
CA LYS A 475 -15.40 1.84 -11.62
C LYS A 475 -14.50 0.85 -10.88
N LEU A 476 -14.00 1.22 -9.70
CA LEU A 476 -13.16 0.36 -8.88
C LEU A 476 -14.01 -0.60 -8.04
N LYS A 477 -13.73 -1.90 -8.12
CA LYS A 477 -14.40 -2.93 -7.31
C LYS A 477 -13.61 -3.28 -6.03
N LEU A 478 -12.93 -2.29 -5.47
CA LEU A 478 -12.15 -2.43 -4.23
C LEU A 478 -13.06 -2.59 -3.00
N SER A 479 -12.59 -3.33 -2.00
CA SER A 479 -13.20 -3.43 -0.67
C SER A 479 -13.18 -2.08 0.06
N PRO A 480 -14.03 -1.89 1.10
CA PRO A 480 -13.98 -0.67 1.92
C PRO A 480 -12.60 -0.38 2.51
N LYS A 481 -11.89 -1.43 2.98
CA LYS A 481 -10.54 -1.31 3.50
C LYS A 481 -9.55 -0.83 2.44
N GLU A 482 -9.57 -1.39 1.24
CA GLU A 482 -8.67 -0.97 0.16
C GLU A 482 -8.93 0.47 -0.29
N PHE A 483 -10.19 0.93 -0.33
CA PHE A 483 -10.49 2.36 -0.56
C PHE A 483 -9.86 3.26 0.52
N GLN A 484 -9.91 2.82 1.78
CA GLN A 484 -9.30 3.56 2.87
C GLN A 484 -7.77 3.52 2.81
N GLU A 485 -7.17 2.36 2.54
CA GLU A 485 -5.71 2.18 2.52
C GLU A 485 -5.06 2.92 1.34
N TYR A 486 -5.59 2.77 0.12
CA TYR A 486 -4.96 3.31 -1.07
C TYR A 486 -5.37 4.74 -1.39
N PHE A 487 -6.64 5.09 -1.16
CA PHE A 487 -7.18 6.40 -1.54
C PHE A 487 -7.52 7.31 -0.35
N GLN A 488 -7.41 6.80 0.88
CA GLN A 488 -7.71 7.55 2.12
C GLN A 488 -9.13 8.13 2.14
N ILE A 489 -10.09 7.41 1.54
CA ILE A 489 -11.51 7.78 1.44
C ILE A 489 -12.42 6.63 1.85
N LYS A 490 -13.70 6.96 2.06
CA LYS A 490 -14.76 5.97 2.27
C LYS A 490 -15.21 5.36 0.95
N LYS A 491 -15.58 4.08 0.96
CA LYS A 491 -16.24 3.46 -0.19
C LYS A 491 -17.54 4.21 -0.53
N GLY A 492 -17.79 4.41 -1.82
CA GLY A 492 -18.93 5.20 -2.32
C GLY A 492 -18.68 6.71 -2.38
N THR A 493 -17.48 7.20 -2.06
CA THR A 493 -17.11 8.61 -2.29
C THR A 493 -17.15 8.91 -3.79
N LYS A 494 -17.99 9.87 -4.20
CA LYS A 494 -18.02 10.37 -5.58
C LYS A 494 -16.73 11.12 -5.90
N GLY A 495 -16.11 10.78 -7.03
CA GLY A 495 -14.87 11.41 -7.47
C GLY A 495 -14.18 10.57 -8.54
N TYR A 496 -12.94 10.93 -8.83
CA TYR A 496 -12.11 10.25 -9.81
C TYR A 496 -10.64 10.33 -9.39
N PHE A 497 -9.82 9.54 -10.05
CA PHE A 497 -8.37 9.64 -10.03
C PHE A 497 -7.86 9.79 -11.46
N TYR A 498 -6.59 10.17 -11.60
CA TYR A 498 -5.90 10.15 -12.87
C TYR A 498 -4.89 9.00 -12.91
N LEU A 499 -4.76 8.39 -14.08
CA LEU A 499 -3.80 7.35 -14.39
C LEU A 499 -2.90 7.89 -15.50
N GLY A 500 -1.64 8.12 -15.17
CA GLY A 500 -0.59 8.53 -16.10
C GLY A 500 0.22 7.34 -16.56
N LEU A 501 0.44 7.25 -17.87
CA LEU A 501 1.25 6.23 -18.54
C LEU A 501 2.32 6.93 -19.38
N ILE A 502 3.58 6.52 -19.30
CA ILE A 502 4.67 7.01 -20.15
C ILE A 502 5.51 5.85 -20.69
N HIS A 503 6.55 6.17 -21.45
CA HIS A 503 7.45 5.21 -22.11
C HIS A 503 6.76 4.38 -23.20
N LEU A 504 5.74 4.95 -23.84
CA LEU A 504 5.03 4.33 -24.95
C LEU A 504 5.67 4.68 -26.29
N ASP A 505 5.53 3.81 -27.27
CA ASP A 505 5.98 4.04 -28.65
C ASP A 505 5.07 5.05 -29.35
N ARG A 506 5.65 6.01 -30.07
CA ARG A 506 4.89 7.04 -30.79
C ARG A 506 4.14 6.48 -31.98
N ASP A 507 4.87 5.87 -32.90
CA ASP A 507 4.35 5.56 -34.23
C ASP A 507 3.20 4.55 -34.14
N THR A 508 3.32 3.54 -33.28
CA THR A 508 2.26 2.55 -33.07
C THR A 508 1.11 3.10 -32.22
N SER A 509 1.39 3.88 -31.16
CA SER A 509 0.31 4.38 -30.28
C SER A 509 -0.56 5.45 -30.95
N PHE A 510 0.03 6.36 -31.74
CA PHE A 510 -0.73 7.40 -32.45
C PHE A 510 -1.55 6.86 -33.63
N ASN A 511 -1.23 5.66 -34.12
CA ASN A 511 -1.89 5.03 -35.26
C ASN A 511 -2.83 3.88 -34.86
N ILE A 512 -3.29 3.82 -33.60
CA ILE A 512 -4.33 2.87 -33.17
C ILE A 512 -5.64 3.18 -33.89
N GLU A 513 -6.07 2.29 -34.78
CA GLU A 513 -7.24 2.44 -35.63
C GLU A 513 -8.52 2.72 -34.83
N ASP A 514 -8.75 1.95 -33.77
CA ASP A 514 -9.95 2.06 -32.91
C ASP A 514 -10.07 3.43 -32.21
N LEU A 515 -8.94 4.09 -31.96
CA LEU A 515 -8.93 5.40 -31.33
C LEU A 515 -9.18 6.53 -32.34
N LYS A 516 -8.93 6.31 -33.63
CA LYS A 516 -9.08 7.31 -34.72
C LYS A 516 -8.43 8.65 -34.34
N LEU A 517 -7.17 8.58 -33.92
CA LEU A 517 -6.43 9.73 -33.44
C LEU A 517 -5.99 10.60 -34.61
N GLU A 518 -6.11 11.92 -34.43
CA GLU A 518 -5.46 12.88 -35.29
C GLU A 518 -4.40 13.61 -34.49
N HIS A 519 -3.21 13.75 -35.06
CA HIS A 519 -2.07 14.35 -34.40
C HIS A 519 -1.49 15.52 -35.20
N LYS A 520 -0.77 16.40 -34.50
CA LYS A 520 0.00 17.50 -35.08
C LYS A 520 1.36 17.56 -34.39
N ILE A 521 2.37 17.92 -35.17
CA ILE A 521 3.72 18.17 -34.66
C ILE A 521 3.88 19.66 -34.38
N PHE A 522 4.41 19.99 -33.21
CA PHE A 522 4.74 21.35 -32.80
C PHE A 522 6.21 21.40 -32.39
N TYR A 523 6.91 22.46 -32.79
CA TYR A 523 8.32 22.66 -32.48
C TYR A 523 8.46 23.75 -31.41
N GLU A 524 9.11 23.40 -30.31
CA GLU A 524 9.67 24.35 -29.34
C GLU A 524 11.19 24.40 -29.52
N PRO A 525 11.92 25.42 -29.02
CA PRO A 525 13.34 25.64 -29.33
C PRO A 525 14.29 24.44 -29.12
N ARG A 526 13.88 23.41 -28.37
CA ARG A 526 14.64 22.17 -28.13
C ARG A 526 13.79 20.89 -28.13
N LEU A 527 12.51 20.98 -28.48
CA LEU A 527 11.58 19.86 -28.37
C LEU A 527 10.72 19.74 -29.62
N GLU A 528 10.66 18.54 -30.17
CA GLU A 528 9.63 18.16 -31.12
C GLU A 528 8.51 17.46 -30.35
N ASN A 529 7.30 17.99 -30.47
CA ASN A 529 6.15 17.48 -29.74
C ASN A 529 5.07 16.98 -30.72
N THR A 530 4.75 15.69 -30.66
CA THR A 530 3.62 15.11 -31.38
C THR A 530 2.41 15.07 -30.44
N ILE A 531 1.31 15.73 -30.80
CA ILE A 531 0.15 15.90 -29.91
C ILE A 531 -1.13 15.39 -30.58
N ALA A 532 -1.92 14.59 -29.86
CA ALA A 532 -3.28 14.21 -30.28
C ALA A 532 -4.23 15.40 -30.10
N TYR A 533 -4.14 16.40 -30.99
CA TYR A 533 -4.64 17.75 -30.76
C TYR A 533 -6.16 17.88 -30.58
N LYS A 534 -6.94 16.85 -30.90
CA LYS A 534 -8.39 16.80 -30.64
C LYS A 534 -8.74 16.36 -29.23
N ILE A 535 -7.81 15.74 -28.50
CA ILE A 535 -7.97 15.27 -27.13
C ILE A 535 -7.55 16.38 -26.17
N LYS A 536 -8.49 16.82 -25.32
CA LYS A 536 -8.28 17.86 -24.31
C LYS A 536 -9.08 17.52 -23.05
N PRO A 537 -8.74 18.05 -21.85
CA PRO A 537 -9.53 17.82 -20.64
C PRO A 537 -11.02 18.15 -20.78
N THR A 538 -11.35 19.16 -21.59
CA THR A 538 -12.74 19.57 -21.89
C THR A 538 -13.38 18.78 -23.03
N LYS A 539 -12.58 18.11 -23.87
CA LYS A 539 -13.02 17.25 -24.98
C LYS A 539 -12.24 15.94 -24.94
N ALA A 540 -12.47 15.18 -23.88
CA ALA A 540 -11.74 13.95 -23.62
C ALA A 540 -12.24 12.81 -24.55
N LYS A 541 -11.35 11.88 -24.90
CA LYS A 541 -11.71 10.68 -25.67
C LYS A 541 -12.18 9.60 -24.70
N GLN A 542 -13.42 9.13 -24.87
CA GLN A 542 -13.92 7.97 -24.11
C GLN A 542 -13.21 6.71 -24.59
N VAL A 543 -12.81 5.87 -23.64
CA VAL A 543 -12.28 4.53 -23.87
C VAL A 543 -12.98 3.54 -22.95
N PHE A 544 -13.00 2.28 -23.36
CA PHE A 544 -13.63 1.19 -22.61
C PHE A 544 -12.58 0.27 -22.03
N LYS A 545 -12.92 -0.41 -20.92
CA LYS A 545 -12.05 -1.43 -20.34
C LYS A 545 -11.58 -2.43 -21.42
N SER A 546 -10.30 -2.78 -21.37
CA SER A 546 -9.60 -3.69 -22.29
C SER A 546 -9.39 -3.17 -23.72
N GLN A 547 -9.84 -1.96 -24.06
CA GLN A 547 -9.48 -1.33 -25.33
C GLN A 547 -7.98 -1.01 -25.36
N ILE A 548 -7.29 -1.32 -26.45
CA ILE A 548 -5.90 -0.94 -26.66
C ILE A 548 -5.81 0.59 -26.75
N ILE A 549 -4.92 1.18 -25.96
CA ILE A 549 -4.72 2.63 -25.86
C ILE A 549 -3.29 3.08 -26.18
N GLY A 550 -2.33 2.16 -26.21
CA GLY A 550 -0.94 2.44 -26.57
C GLY A 550 -0.15 1.15 -26.72
N TYR A 551 1.12 1.29 -27.07
CA TYR A 551 2.09 0.20 -27.14
C TYR A 551 3.38 0.62 -26.45
N LEU A 552 4.08 -0.34 -25.83
CA LEU A 552 5.36 -0.06 -25.19
C LEU A 552 6.40 0.44 -26.18
N GLY A 553 7.18 1.43 -25.74
CA GLY A 553 8.38 1.88 -26.44
C GLY A 553 9.52 0.87 -26.37
N SER A 554 10.49 1.03 -27.25
CA SER A 554 11.79 0.37 -27.16
C SER A 554 12.73 1.09 -26.19
N THR A 555 13.88 0.48 -25.88
CA THR A 555 14.95 1.14 -25.11
C THR A 555 15.36 2.50 -25.71
N GLN A 556 15.28 2.64 -27.04
CA GLN A 556 15.62 3.88 -27.74
C GLN A 556 14.56 4.98 -27.54
N SER A 557 13.28 4.60 -27.45
CA SER A 557 12.17 5.56 -27.35
C SER A 557 11.73 5.84 -25.91
N ASN A 558 12.23 5.11 -24.91
CA ASN A 558 11.82 5.23 -23.51
C ASN A 558 12.88 5.84 -22.56
N GLY A 559 13.95 6.44 -23.11
CA GLY A 559 14.99 7.06 -22.30
C GLY A 559 16.11 6.11 -21.86
N GLY A 560 16.34 5.02 -22.59
CA GLY A 560 17.51 4.15 -22.38
C GLY A 560 17.34 3.12 -21.25
N TRP A 561 16.12 2.97 -20.71
CA TRP A 561 15.82 1.92 -19.74
C TRP A 561 15.23 0.71 -20.46
N ILE A 562 15.28 -0.48 -19.84
CA ILE A 562 14.64 -1.68 -20.40
C ILE A 562 13.15 -1.39 -20.74
N PRO A 563 12.58 -1.93 -21.84
CA PRO A 563 11.21 -1.69 -22.25
C PRO A 563 10.19 -1.91 -21.12
N HIS A 564 9.39 -0.88 -20.87
CA HIS A 564 8.45 -0.84 -19.75
C HIS A 564 7.40 0.24 -19.96
N VAL A 565 6.26 0.11 -19.28
CA VAL A 565 5.36 1.24 -19.02
C VAL A 565 5.59 1.71 -17.60
N HIS A 566 5.84 3.00 -17.44
CA HIS A 566 5.77 3.64 -16.12
C HIS A 566 4.35 4.14 -15.87
N VAL A 567 3.82 3.81 -14.71
CA VAL A 567 2.46 4.11 -14.30
C VAL A 567 2.45 4.94 -13.03
N CYS A 568 1.77 6.08 -13.06
CA CYS A 568 1.55 6.92 -11.87
C CYS A 568 0.06 7.14 -11.65
N LEU A 569 -0.39 7.02 -10.39
CA LEU A 569 -1.77 7.31 -10.00
C LEU A 569 -1.85 8.60 -9.21
N TYR A 570 -2.86 9.41 -9.52
CA TYR A 570 -3.13 10.67 -8.84
C TYR A 570 -4.56 10.69 -8.31
N SER A 571 -4.71 10.49 -7.01
CA SER A 571 -5.97 10.69 -6.30
C SER A 571 -6.44 12.14 -6.45
N ASN A 572 -7.71 12.33 -6.79
CA ASN A 572 -8.32 13.66 -6.91
C ASN A 572 -9.51 13.79 -5.95
N VAL A 573 -9.22 13.57 -4.68
CA VAL A 573 -10.17 13.73 -3.56
C VAL A 573 -10.00 15.12 -2.96
N LYS A 574 -11.09 15.69 -2.41
CA LYS A 574 -11.06 17.00 -1.72
C LYS A 574 -10.64 16.90 -0.25
N LYS A 575 -10.75 15.71 0.32
CA LYS A 575 -10.53 15.42 1.73
C LYS A 575 -9.87 14.05 1.84
N ILE A 576 -8.86 13.97 2.70
CA ILE A 576 -8.22 12.71 3.10
C ILE A 576 -8.35 12.57 4.61
N PHE A 577 -8.49 11.33 5.06
CA PHE A 577 -8.63 11.00 6.47
C PHE A 577 -7.34 10.41 7.04
N ASP A 578 -7.06 10.69 8.31
CA ASP A 578 -6.01 10.02 9.08
C ASP A 578 -6.55 8.78 9.81
N GLU A 579 -5.67 8.04 10.48
CA GLU A 579 -5.98 6.82 11.24
C GLU A 579 -6.82 7.09 12.50
N ASN A 580 -7.00 8.35 12.87
CA ASN A 580 -7.90 8.79 13.93
C ASN A 580 -9.28 9.21 13.39
N GLY A 581 -9.50 9.19 12.08
CA GLY A 581 -10.76 9.53 11.42
C GLY A 581 -10.99 11.04 11.30
N PHE A 582 -9.97 11.86 11.54
CA PHE A 582 -10.00 13.28 11.24
C PHE A 582 -9.62 13.52 9.79
N TRP A 583 -10.15 14.61 9.20
CA TRP A 583 -9.89 14.93 7.81
C TRP A 583 -9.16 16.25 7.64
N GLN A 584 -8.39 16.31 6.57
CA GLN A 584 -7.75 17.53 6.07
C GLN A 584 -8.19 17.77 4.64
N LYS A 585 -8.39 19.04 4.27
CA LYS A 585 -8.56 19.43 2.88
C LYS A 585 -7.27 19.13 2.11
N THR A 586 -7.40 18.54 0.93
CA THR A 586 -6.27 18.32 0.03
C THR A 586 -6.00 19.59 -0.79
N ASN A 587 -4.73 19.81 -1.12
CA ASN A 587 -4.31 20.88 -2.03
C ASN A 587 -3.96 20.33 -3.41
N PHE A 588 -4.48 19.14 -3.76
CA PHE A 588 -4.20 18.51 -5.05
C PHE A 588 -4.65 19.42 -6.18
N SER A 589 -3.67 19.96 -6.91
CA SER A 589 -3.94 20.90 -7.99
C SER A 589 -4.10 20.20 -9.33
N HIS A 590 -4.04 18.86 -9.42
CA HIS A 590 -4.04 18.11 -10.70
C HIS A 590 -5.19 18.49 -11.62
N SER A 591 -6.41 18.58 -11.10
CA SER A 591 -7.55 19.00 -11.93
C SER A 591 -7.42 20.42 -12.48
N GLN A 592 -6.76 21.32 -11.77
CA GLN A 592 -6.49 22.67 -12.25
C GLN A 592 -5.27 22.70 -13.17
N ARG A 593 -4.22 21.96 -12.81
CA ARG A 593 -3.00 21.74 -13.59
C ARG A 593 -3.37 21.21 -14.98
N PHE A 594 -4.11 20.10 -15.06
CA PHE A 594 -4.48 19.45 -16.31
C PHE A 594 -5.41 20.31 -17.18
N LYS A 595 -6.27 21.14 -16.61
CA LYS A 595 -7.06 22.12 -17.39
C LYS A 595 -6.18 23.07 -18.21
N ASN A 596 -4.96 23.35 -17.75
CA ASN A 596 -4.03 24.23 -18.45
C ASN A 596 -3.38 23.56 -19.67
N TYR A 597 -3.63 22.27 -19.93
CA TYR A 597 -3.08 21.56 -21.09
C TYR A 597 -3.43 22.21 -22.41
N TRP A 598 -4.60 22.85 -22.50
CA TRP A 598 -4.98 23.63 -23.65
C TRP A 598 -5.62 24.94 -23.23
N ASN A 599 -5.09 26.03 -23.79
CA ASN A 599 -5.70 27.35 -23.71
C ASN A 599 -5.94 27.88 -25.13
N LYS A 600 -7.06 28.58 -25.34
CA LYS A 600 -7.36 29.22 -26.64
C LYS A 600 -6.28 30.24 -27.04
N THR A 601 -5.68 30.94 -26.08
CA THR A 601 -4.74 32.04 -26.35
C THR A 601 -3.31 31.56 -26.53
N SER A 602 -2.85 30.60 -25.70
CA SER A 602 -1.45 30.15 -25.66
C SER A 602 -1.22 28.75 -26.25
N GLY A 603 -2.26 28.09 -26.78
CA GLY A 603 -2.14 26.75 -27.36
C GLY A 603 -1.97 25.64 -26.32
N PHE A 604 -1.20 24.60 -26.68
CA PHE A 604 -0.94 23.46 -25.80
C PHE A 604 0.15 23.78 -24.77
N ASN A 605 -0.04 23.36 -23.53
CA ASN A 605 0.98 23.36 -22.48
C ASN A 605 1.20 21.94 -21.98
N ILE A 606 2.16 21.27 -22.59
CA ILE A 606 2.47 19.86 -22.35
C ILE A 606 2.89 19.61 -20.90
N SER A 607 3.70 20.49 -20.31
CA SER A 607 4.19 20.38 -18.93
C SER A 607 3.07 20.19 -17.89
N SER A 608 1.89 20.73 -18.20
CA SER A 608 0.73 20.65 -17.33
C SER A 608 0.21 19.23 -17.14
N VAL A 609 0.44 18.31 -18.08
CA VAL A 609 -0.02 16.91 -18.03
C VAL A 609 1.13 15.90 -17.93
N ASN A 610 2.37 16.35 -17.71
CA ASN A 610 3.50 15.46 -17.45
C ASN A 610 3.18 14.47 -16.33
N VAL A 611 3.54 13.21 -16.56
CA VAL A 611 3.54 12.15 -15.55
C VAL A 611 4.86 12.19 -14.80
N ASP A 612 4.78 12.00 -13.49
CA ASP A 612 5.93 12.08 -12.60
C ASP A 612 6.62 10.73 -12.49
N GLY A 613 7.86 10.62 -13.00
CA GLY A 613 8.67 9.41 -12.86
C GLY A 613 9.34 9.29 -11.49
N VAL A 614 10.14 10.30 -11.15
CA VAL A 614 10.90 10.36 -9.90
C VAL A 614 10.76 11.71 -9.18
N ARG A 615 11.07 11.70 -7.89
CA ARG A 615 11.20 12.87 -7.03
C ARG A 615 12.50 12.78 -6.23
N LEU A 616 13.06 13.92 -5.83
CA LEU A 616 14.22 13.93 -4.93
C LEU A 616 13.78 13.43 -3.54
N ALA A 617 14.26 12.25 -3.13
CA ALA A 617 13.98 11.70 -1.79
C ALA A 617 14.87 12.33 -0.74
N SER A 618 16.09 12.68 -1.13
CA SER A 618 17.14 13.27 -0.29
C SER A 618 17.97 14.24 -1.12
N PHE A 619 18.09 15.49 -0.68
CA PHE A 619 19.06 16.43 -1.26
C PHE A 619 19.92 17.02 -0.14
N GLU A 620 21.23 17.08 -0.39
CA GLU A 620 22.17 17.83 0.42
C GLU A 620 22.07 19.30 0.00
N SER A 621 21.61 20.16 0.90
CA SER A 621 21.61 21.61 0.64
C SER A 621 23.04 22.16 0.68
N GLN A 622 23.24 23.41 0.19
CA GLN A 622 24.52 24.14 0.29
C GLN A 622 25.08 24.29 1.73
N LYS A 623 24.33 23.85 2.76
CA LYS A 623 24.72 23.84 4.18
C LYS A 623 24.91 22.42 4.75
N ASN A 624 25.14 21.40 3.92
CA ASN A 624 25.24 19.98 4.32
C ASN A 624 24.02 19.47 5.10
N GLN A 625 22.82 19.96 4.76
CA GLN A 625 21.56 19.47 5.33
C GLN A 625 20.91 18.51 4.34
N ILE A 626 20.78 17.23 4.69
CA ILE A 626 19.96 16.27 3.97
C ILE A 626 18.48 16.54 4.33
N TYR A 627 17.57 16.41 3.36
CA TYR A 627 16.12 16.49 3.57
C TYR A 627 15.44 15.21 3.13
N VAL A 628 14.79 14.47 4.03
CA VAL A 628 13.99 13.30 3.63
C VAL A 628 12.59 13.71 3.18
N SER A 629 12.20 13.27 1.99
CA SER A 629 10.85 13.35 1.45
C SER A 629 10.28 11.94 1.25
N PRO A 630 9.68 11.33 2.28
CA PRO A 630 9.15 9.98 2.20
C PRO A 630 7.98 9.90 1.22
N ILE A 631 7.66 8.72 0.68
CA ILE A 631 6.54 8.58 -0.26
C ILE A 631 5.23 9.13 0.32
N ASN A 632 5.04 8.95 1.63
CA ASN A 632 3.88 9.45 2.36
C ASN A 632 3.73 10.99 2.26
N TYR A 633 4.83 11.75 2.21
CA TYR A 633 4.76 13.19 1.97
C TYR A 633 4.11 13.49 0.62
N TYR A 634 4.44 12.74 -0.42
CA TYR A 634 3.89 12.94 -1.76
C TYR A 634 2.47 12.39 -1.92
N GLU A 635 2.14 11.26 -1.28
CA GLU A 635 0.76 10.76 -1.21
C GLU A 635 -0.19 11.83 -0.63
N LEU A 636 0.27 12.59 0.36
CA LEU A 636 -0.57 13.57 1.07
C LEU A 636 -0.61 14.95 0.40
N ASN A 637 0.48 15.37 -0.24
CA ASN A 637 0.57 16.71 -0.85
C ASN A 637 0.29 16.71 -2.35
N ILE A 638 0.58 15.60 -3.03
CA ILE A 638 0.40 15.44 -4.47
C ILE A 638 -0.73 14.45 -4.76
N GLY A 639 -1.03 13.51 -3.87
CA GLY A 639 -2.11 12.53 -4.09
C GLY A 639 -1.63 11.30 -4.83
N TYR A 640 -0.33 10.98 -4.78
CA TYR A 640 0.16 9.71 -5.32
C TYR A 640 -0.51 8.52 -4.63
N VAL A 641 -0.68 7.45 -5.40
CA VAL A 641 -1.21 6.17 -4.93
C VAL A 641 -0.35 5.08 -5.57
N ASP A 642 -0.05 4.00 -4.83
CA ASP A 642 0.64 2.82 -5.37
C ASP A 642 -0.17 2.24 -6.55
N PRO A 643 0.37 2.20 -7.78
CA PRO A 643 -0.32 1.60 -8.93
C PRO A 643 -0.76 0.15 -8.70
N ASN A 644 -0.04 -0.60 -7.88
CA ASN A 644 -0.41 -1.97 -7.53
C ASN A 644 -1.68 -2.06 -6.68
N ALA A 645 -2.25 -0.95 -6.21
CA ALA A 645 -3.62 -0.89 -5.71
C ALA A 645 -4.65 -1.37 -6.75
N LEU A 646 -4.35 -1.16 -8.04
CA LEU A 646 -5.25 -1.49 -9.16
C LEU A 646 -4.83 -2.77 -9.87
N PHE A 647 -3.55 -2.88 -10.24
CA PHE A 647 -3.09 -3.96 -11.12
C PHE A 647 -2.71 -5.22 -10.35
N LYS A 648 -2.25 -5.08 -9.10
CA LYS A 648 -1.80 -6.17 -8.23
C LYS A 648 -0.88 -7.17 -8.92
N ILE A 649 -0.04 -6.69 -9.85
CA ILE A 649 0.99 -7.52 -10.47
C ILE A 649 1.95 -7.93 -9.35
N ARG A 650 2.43 -6.98 -8.53
CA ARG A 650 3.16 -7.29 -7.30
C ARG A 650 2.46 -6.79 -6.03
N GLY A 651 2.99 -7.18 -4.88
CA GLY A 651 2.63 -6.61 -3.59
C GLY A 651 3.57 -7.06 -2.47
N LYS A 652 3.12 -6.89 -1.23
CA LYS A 652 3.94 -7.13 -0.02
C LYS A 652 4.49 -8.56 0.08
N SER A 653 3.81 -9.53 -0.54
CA SER A 653 4.19 -10.94 -0.54
C SER A 653 4.92 -11.43 -1.79
N SER A 654 5.21 -10.55 -2.75
CA SER A 654 5.95 -10.94 -3.96
C SER A 654 7.37 -11.42 -3.63
N TYR A 655 7.92 -12.27 -4.50
CA TYR A 655 9.36 -12.52 -4.52
C TYR A 655 10.08 -11.31 -5.08
N TRP A 656 11.20 -10.95 -4.48
CA TRP A 656 12.01 -9.80 -4.85
C TRP A 656 13.35 -10.24 -5.46
N PHE A 657 13.92 -9.42 -6.33
CA PHE A 657 15.28 -9.61 -6.82
C PHE A 657 15.95 -8.26 -7.09
N ASP A 658 17.28 -8.23 -6.98
CA ASP A 658 18.07 -7.04 -7.33
C ASP A 658 18.56 -7.15 -8.76
N VAL A 659 18.21 -6.15 -9.58
CA VAL A 659 18.64 -6.05 -10.98
C VAL A 659 20.17 -5.95 -11.07
N ALA A 660 20.84 -5.36 -10.08
CA ALA A 660 22.29 -5.18 -10.10
C ALA A 660 23.08 -6.49 -9.90
N LEU A 661 22.49 -7.53 -9.29
CA LEU A 661 23.28 -8.65 -8.79
C LEU A 661 23.76 -9.64 -9.86
N LYS A 662 23.13 -9.74 -11.06
CA LYS A 662 23.28 -10.97 -11.88
C LYS A 662 23.10 -10.89 -13.40
N TRP A 663 23.02 -9.70 -14.01
CA TRP A 663 22.84 -9.59 -15.47
C TRP A 663 24.07 -9.07 -16.23
N LYS A 664 25.21 -8.88 -15.55
CA LYS A 664 26.49 -8.67 -16.21
C LYS A 664 26.83 -9.96 -16.98
N LYS A 665 26.77 -9.90 -18.32
CA LYS A 665 27.17 -10.97 -19.24
C LYS A 665 28.43 -11.66 -18.73
N GLU A 666 28.39 -12.98 -18.57
CA GLU A 666 29.60 -13.80 -18.67
C GLU A 666 30.12 -13.74 -20.11
#